data_AF-A0A845UNA6-F1
#
_entry.id   AF-A0A845UNA6-F1
#
_cell.length_a   1.000
_cell.length_b   1.000
_cell.length_c   1.000
_cell.angle_alpha   90.00
_cell.angle_beta   90.00
_cell.angle_gamma   90.00
#
_symmetry.space_group_name_H-M   'P 1'
#
loop_
_entity.id
_entity.type
_entity.pdbx_description
1 polymer ?
#
loop_
_entity_poly.entity_id
_entity_poly.type
_entity_poly.pdbx_seq_one_letter_code
_entity_poly.pdbx_strand_id
1 'polypeptide(L)'
;MAETDPSSAPVRLLLHGGEDRTLGGPSVRVPRSAEALRQIGWPAETGLYESAAEIPEETVHLFNVWPPESALAALRDLRAAGKRVVFSPIYLDFSEMPLWEPLQQPDLPPQTRAALRRQLQTRGQHHEIAPGYHAMVREMLALCDHVIFLSEAERAALAALGAEVPPERASLIHNPVDAALWPGGDPALFRQAHLPAGAGDYVICIGRVEPRKNQLSLARALRDLPLDLVLVGHDGDPGYAARIRAELGERLIRPGRLEPGGEMLRSALAGARAFVLPSWAEGASLAALEAAAAGVPLVLSERSSEREYFGDLARYCDPADPESLRAALAATLADSGAADRAEALRAHVTRHMSWEGYARATGEAYQRALQSPPKTPPETSPDQILPPLLAGEIARAGSEATEQKIRFGAGWQAPEEGLRRTSAPRAELWLRGDRALRPGQEALLLHLGISGTRADGETAELRVQCGRACLYAAPVTGTGLPGDLLLRLPASALDGAGELPLVLELPPGLGLGFARLFDPELCNPLYLLPNPQDWSFGLLPQEIDLGLAAQRALLAPGLQASAAWGAGSRAPHLALFLPILPGAPAQRLVLSLRPVASPEHPSGARISCNGRLLAEPRWQSSTPVEIDLDLQAADLQAAPAVLLIEPLSSATPADLGLGQERGLAGLGLFDLSLTPEG
;
A
#
# COMPACT_ATOMS: atom_id res chain seq x y z
N MET A 1 17.50 -47.06 28.72
CA MET A 1 16.95 -46.36 27.55
C MET A 1 15.62 -45.81 27.98
N ALA A 2 15.53 -44.50 28.23
CA ALA A 2 14.27 -43.85 28.53
C ALA A 2 13.43 -43.83 27.25
N GLU A 3 12.21 -44.35 27.32
CA GLU A 3 11.21 -44.25 26.26
C GLU A 3 10.95 -42.76 25.99
N THR A 4 11.34 -42.29 24.81
CA THR A 4 10.95 -40.99 24.27
C THR A 4 9.45 -40.99 24.06
N ASP A 5 8.72 -40.10 24.72
CA ASP A 5 7.32 -39.82 24.45
C ASP A 5 7.14 -39.57 22.93
N PRO A 6 6.27 -40.30 22.21
CA PRO A 6 6.12 -40.20 20.75
C PRO A 6 5.54 -38.86 20.24
N SER A 7 5.42 -37.82 21.08
CA SER A 7 4.45 -36.73 20.89
C SER A 7 4.99 -35.41 20.32
N SER A 8 6.30 -35.25 20.07
CA SER A 8 6.87 -33.98 19.60
C SER A 8 7.76 -34.14 18.37
N ALA A 9 7.16 -34.22 17.18
CA ALA A 9 7.88 -34.04 15.92
C ALA A 9 8.62 -32.68 15.94
N PRO A 10 9.87 -32.59 15.42
CA PRO A 10 10.60 -31.34 15.38
C PRO A 10 9.82 -30.30 14.57
N VAL A 11 9.87 -29.05 15.03
CA VAL A 11 9.18 -27.92 14.40
C VAL A 11 10.17 -26.84 13.97
N ARG A 12 9.97 -26.30 12.77
CA ARG A 12 10.72 -25.15 12.26
C ARG A 12 9.90 -23.88 12.41
N LEU A 13 10.37 -22.92 13.20
CA LEU A 13 9.77 -21.59 13.31
C LEU A 13 10.45 -20.65 12.31
N LEU A 14 9.67 -20.01 11.43
CA LEU A 14 10.21 -19.27 10.30
C LEU A 14 9.75 -17.81 10.26
N LEU A 15 10.72 -16.93 10.05
CA LEU A 15 10.51 -15.56 9.59
C LEU A 15 10.51 -15.54 8.06
N HIS A 16 9.95 -14.49 7.44
CA HIS A 16 10.00 -14.34 5.98
C HIS A 16 10.25 -12.88 5.57
N GLY A 17 10.35 -12.60 4.27
CA GLY A 17 10.30 -11.22 3.75
C GLY A 17 11.34 -10.22 4.28
N GLY A 18 12.47 -10.70 4.81
CA GLY A 18 13.51 -9.84 5.42
C GLY A 18 13.17 -9.34 6.83
N GLU A 19 12.21 -9.97 7.51
CA GLU A 19 11.86 -9.65 8.90
C GLU A 19 13.03 -9.80 9.88
N ASP A 20 14.01 -10.65 9.57
CA ASP A 20 15.27 -10.81 10.31
C ASP A 20 16.07 -9.50 10.40
N ARG A 21 15.89 -8.60 9.44
CA ARG A 21 16.53 -7.27 9.40
C ARG A 21 15.79 -6.23 10.23
N THR A 22 14.55 -6.52 10.63
CA THR A 22 13.79 -5.64 11.53
C THR A 22 14.26 -5.86 12.96
N LEU A 23 14.42 -4.78 13.73
CA LEU A 23 14.99 -4.85 15.08
C LEU A 23 13.91 -4.90 16.18
N GLY A 24 12.80 -5.61 15.94
CA GLY A 24 11.68 -5.76 16.86
C GLY A 24 10.59 -6.71 16.36
N GLY A 25 9.58 -6.99 17.19
CA GLY A 25 8.47 -7.86 16.81
C GLY A 25 8.91 -9.32 16.60
N PRO A 26 8.56 -9.97 15.48
CA PRO A 26 8.90 -11.38 15.22
C PRO A 26 10.38 -11.71 15.33
N SER A 27 11.29 -10.82 14.90
CA SER A 27 12.74 -11.08 14.93
C SER A 27 13.32 -11.25 16.34
N VAL A 28 12.70 -10.63 17.35
CA VAL A 28 13.06 -10.82 18.77
C VAL A 28 12.32 -12.02 19.36
N ARG A 29 11.06 -12.22 18.95
CA ARG A 29 10.15 -13.19 19.56
C ARG A 29 10.35 -14.62 19.10
N VAL A 30 10.62 -14.85 17.83
CA VAL A 30 10.75 -16.20 17.26
C VAL A 30 11.91 -16.98 17.87
N PRO A 31 13.14 -16.42 18.01
CA PRO A 31 14.24 -17.09 18.71
C PRO A 31 13.91 -17.48 20.15
N ARG A 32 13.31 -16.56 20.92
CA ARG A 32 12.93 -16.82 22.31
C ARG A 32 11.79 -17.84 22.42
N SER A 33 10.87 -17.86 21.46
CA SER A 33 9.79 -18.86 21.38
C SER A 33 10.34 -20.27 21.17
N ALA A 34 11.30 -20.44 20.27
CA ALA A 34 11.97 -21.73 20.07
C ALA A 34 12.78 -22.16 21.30
N GLU A 35 13.42 -21.23 22.02
CA GLU A 35 14.06 -21.53 23.29
C GLU A 35 13.06 -22.01 24.36
N ALA A 36 11.95 -21.30 24.54
CA ALA A 36 10.91 -21.67 25.51
C ALA A 36 10.28 -23.05 25.20
N LEU A 37 10.08 -23.35 23.92
CA LEU A 37 9.64 -24.68 23.47
C LEU A 37 10.66 -25.77 23.84
N ARG A 38 11.95 -25.53 23.57
CA ARG A 38 13.02 -26.49 23.96
C ARG A 38 13.11 -26.71 25.47
N GLN A 39 12.88 -25.67 26.27
CA GLN A 39 12.87 -25.76 27.74
C GLN A 39 11.76 -26.70 28.27
N ILE A 40 10.65 -26.83 27.55
CA ILE A 40 9.57 -27.78 27.89
C ILE A 40 9.65 -29.11 27.11
N GLY A 41 10.76 -29.37 26.42
CA GLY A 41 11.02 -30.63 25.72
C GLY A 41 10.57 -30.69 24.26
N TRP A 42 10.06 -29.61 23.66
CA TRP A 42 9.72 -29.56 22.23
C TRP A 42 10.96 -29.27 21.38
N PRO A 43 11.36 -30.15 20.43
CA PRO A 43 12.46 -29.86 19.51
C PRO A 43 12.04 -28.74 18.54
N ALA A 44 12.64 -27.56 18.69
CA ALA A 44 12.29 -26.37 17.90
C ALA A 44 13.56 -25.67 17.41
N GLU A 45 13.60 -25.40 16.10
CA GLU A 45 14.63 -24.60 15.46
C GLU A 45 14.03 -23.35 14.81
N THR A 46 14.83 -22.31 14.63
CA THR A 46 14.43 -21.08 13.93
C THR A 46 15.16 -20.94 12.60
N GLY A 47 14.58 -20.20 11.65
CA GLY A 47 15.25 -19.85 10.41
C GLY A 47 14.55 -18.71 9.67
N LEU A 48 15.20 -18.23 8.61
CA LEU A 48 14.55 -17.43 7.58
C LEU A 48 14.00 -18.37 6.50
N TYR A 49 12.80 -18.10 6.02
CA TYR A 49 12.21 -18.85 4.93
C TYR A 49 12.90 -18.53 3.61
N GLU A 50 13.43 -19.57 2.94
CA GLU A 50 13.98 -19.49 1.58
C GLU A 50 13.23 -20.42 0.61
N SER A 51 13.12 -21.71 0.94
CA SER A 51 12.35 -22.69 0.16
C SER A 51 11.83 -23.82 1.05
N ALA A 52 10.67 -24.37 0.73
CA ALA A 52 10.12 -25.53 1.41
C ALA A 52 10.98 -26.81 1.28
N ALA A 53 11.77 -26.93 0.20
CA ALA A 53 12.61 -28.10 -0.08
C ALA A 53 13.79 -28.26 0.90
N GLU A 54 14.24 -27.17 1.50
CA GLU A 54 15.38 -27.14 2.42
C GLU A 54 14.99 -27.36 3.88
N ILE A 55 13.69 -27.42 4.18
CA ILE A 55 13.17 -27.58 5.53
C ILE A 55 12.97 -29.08 5.79
N PRO A 56 13.77 -29.73 6.65
CA PRO A 56 13.61 -31.16 6.93
C PRO A 56 12.39 -31.46 7.81
N GLU A 57 11.94 -30.51 8.61
CA GLU A 57 10.79 -30.70 9.52
C GLU A 57 9.48 -30.85 8.75
N GLU A 58 8.61 -31.75 9.22
CA GLU A 58 7.25 -31.88 8.69
C GLU A 58 6.34 -30.74 9.14
N THR A 59 6.55 -30.24 10.36
CA THR A 59 5.76 -29.13 10.94
C THR A 59 6.55 -27.83 10.87
N VAL A 60 5.89 -26.80 10.34
CA VAL A 60 6.44 -25.46 10.17
C VAL A 60 5.49 -24.45 10.82
N HIS A 61 6.05 -23.52 11.59
CA HIS A 61 5.32 -22.40 12.15
C HIS A 61 5.82 -21.10 11.50
N LEU A 62 5.00 -20.52 10.63
CA LEU A 62 5.28 -19.24 9.97
C LEU A 62 4.63 -18.09 10.75
N PHE A 63 5.27 -16.92 10.76
CA PHE A 63 4.81 -15.74 11.49
C PHE A 63 4.57 -14.57 10.54
N ASN A 64 3.63 -13.71 10.93
CA ASN A 64 3.31 -12.42 10.31
C ASN A 64 2.65 -12.50 8.93
N VAL A 65 1.74 -11.58 8.65
CA VAL A 65 1.12 -11.39 7.32
C VAL A 65 1.90 -10.39 6.47
N TRP A 66 2.98 -9.79 6.98
CA TRP A 66 3.74 -8.74 6.31
C TRP A 66 5.21 -9.14 6.06
N PRO A 67 5.74 -8.95 4.84
CA PRO A 67 5.05 -8.51 3.62
C PRO A 67 4.12 -9.59 3.04
N PRO A 68 2.90 -9.25 2.58
CA PRO A 68 1.86 -10.23 2.27
C PRO A 68 2.22 -11.14 1.09
N GLU A 69 2.93 -10.64 0.09
CA GLU A 69 3.36 -11.44 -1.06
C GLU A 69 4.33 -12.52 -0.62
N SER A 70 5.25 -12.17 0.29
CA SER A 70 6.22 -13.10 0.84
C SER A 70 5.58 -14.13 1.75
N ALA A 71 4.65 -13.72 2.62
CA ALA A 71 3.92 -14.64 3.50
C ALA A 71 3.11 -15.65 2.68
N LEU A 72 2.34 -15.17 1.69
CA LEU A 72 1.50 -16.02 0.87
C LEU A 72 2.32 -16.99 0.01
N ALA A 73 3.43 -16.51 -0.59
CA ALA A 73 4.31 -17.37 -1.36
C ALA A 73 4.92 -18.49 -0.51
N ALA A 74 5.39 -18.16 0.70
CA ALA A 74 5.92 -19.16 1.63
C ALA A 74 4.85 -20.20 2.03
N LEU A 75 3.64 -19.75 2.36
CA LEU A 75 2.54 -20.65 2.73
C LEU A 75 2.15 -21.58 1.58
N ARG A 76 2.11 -21.08 0.34
CA ARG A 76 1.81 -21.90 -0.86
C ARG A 76 2.89 -22.95 -1.11
N ASP A 77 4.16 -22.59 -1.03
CA ASP A 77 5.28 -23.52 -1.26
C ASP A 77 5.36 -24.59 -0.14
N LEU A 78 5.23 -24.18 1.13
CA LEU A 78 5.12 -25.11 2.27
C LEU A 78 3.97 -26.10 2.09
N ARG A 79 2.82 -25.60 1.61
CA ARG A 79 1.65 -26.41 1.32
C ARG A 79 1.89 -27.41 0.18
N ALA A 80 2.51 -26.95 -0.92
CA ALA A 80 2.83 -27.78 -2.07
C ALA A 80 3.83 -28.88 -1.71
N ALA A 81 4.77 -28.59 -0.81
CA ALA A 81 5.72 -29.56 -0.25
C ALA A 81 5.08 -30.51 0.80
N GLY A 82 3.78 -30.42 1.05
CA GLY A 82 3.06 -31.30 1.98
C GLY A 82 3.36 -31.04 3.46
N LYS A 83 3.90 -29.87 3.81
CA LYS A 83 4.20 -29.51 5.20
C LYS A 83 2.91 -29.29 6.01
N ARG A 84 3.00 -29.53 7.31
CA ARG A 84 2.01 -29.11 8.31
C ARG A 84 2.29 -27.69 8.73
N VAL A 85 1.36 -26.78 8.45
CA VAL A 85 1.58 -25.35 8.61
C VAL A 85 0.77 -24.80 9.77
N VAL A 86 1.48 -24.28 10.77
CA VAL A 86 0.92 -23.41 11.81
C VAL A 86 1.26 -21.96 11.46
N PHE A 87 0.30 -21.05 11.62
CA PHE A 87 0.49 -19.65 11.26
C PHE A 87 0.07 -18.72 12.38
N SER A 88 0.95 -17.80 12.76
CA SER A 88 0.64 -16.67 13.63
C SER A 88 0.52 -15.42 12.77
N PRO A 89 -0.68 -14.92 12.45
CA PRO A 89 -0.85 -13.84 11.47
C PRO A 89 -0.26 -12.50 11.90
N ILE A 90 -0.32 -12.16 13.20
CA ILE A 90 0.12 -10.85 13.72
C ILE A 90 -0.54 -9.72 12.91
N TYR A 91 -1.82 -9.87 12.63
CA TYR A 91 -2.58 -8.98 11.77
C TYR A 91 -2.80 -7.63 12.45
N LEU A 92 -2.52 -6.56 11.71
CA LEU A 92 -2.78 -5.17 12.10
C LEU A 92 -3.70 -4.55 11.05
N ASP A 93 -4.78 -3.91 11.51
CA ASP A 93 -5.66 -3.17 10.61
C ASP A 93 -5.05 -1.81 10.27
N PHE A 94 -4.72 -1.62 8.99
CA PHE A 94 -4.16 -0.38 8.45
C PHE A 94 -5.14 0.37 7.53
N SER A 95 -6.42 -0.02 7.47
CA SER A 95 -7.46 0.63 6.65
C SER A 95 -7.60 2.14 6.91
N GLU A 96 -7.28 2.57 8.14
CA GLU A 96 -7.30 3.96 8.59
C GLU A 96 -6.00 4.73 8.33
N MET A 97 -4.92 4.07 7.85
CA MET A 97 -3.59 4.67 7.68
C MET A 97 -3.59 6.03 6.96
N PRO A 98 -4.37 6.24 5.86
CA PRO A 98 -4.42 7.53 5.18
C PRO A 98 -4.96 8.69 6.05
N LEU A 99 -5.64 8.41 7.15
CA LEU A 99 -6.25 9.41 8.02
C LEU A 99 -5.37 9.81 9.21
N TRP A 100 -4.36 9.01 9.55
CA TRP A 100 -3.53 9.20 10.74
C TRP A 100 -2.78 10.54 10.74
N GLU A 101 -2.05 10.85 9.68
CA GLU A 101 -1.30 12.10 9.56
C GLU A 101 -2.19 13.35 9.43
N PRO A 102 -3.25 13.35 8.59
CA PRO A 102 -4.19 14.47 8.53
C PRO A 102 -4.77 14.83 9.90
N LEU A 103 -5.15 13.85 10.72
CA LEU A 103 -5.68 14.08 12.06
C LEU A 103 -4.65 14.65 13.05
N GLN A 104 -3.37 14.43 12.76
CA GLN A 104 -2.23 15.00 13.48
C GLN A 104 -1.83 16.39 12.96
N GLN A 105 -2.63 17.09 12.14
CA GLN A 105 -2.34 18.48 11.81
C GLN A 105 -2.76 19.42 12.96
N PRO A 106 -1.87 20.33 13.41
CA PRO A 106 -2.15 21.20 14.56
C PRO A 106 -3.25 22.23 14.24
N ASP A 107 -3.22 22.80 13.03
CA ASP A 107 -4.14 23.86 12.59
C ASP A 107 -5.37 23.31 11.86
N LEU A 108 -5.67 22.02 12.02
CA LEU A 108 -6.81 21.38 11.36
C LEU A 108 -8.12 22.00 11.88
N PRO A 109 -8.96 22.61 11.01
CA PRO A 109 -10.20 23.24 11.43
C PRO A 109 -11.11 22.25 12.18
N PRO A 110 -11.83 22.66 13.23
CA PRO A 110 -12.67 21.75 14.03
C PRO A 110 -13.68 20.96 13.20
N GLN A 111 -14.25 21.58 12.17
CA GLN A 111 -15.20 20.93 11.25
C GLN A 111 -14.51 19.85 10.41
N THR A 112 -13.33 20.12 9.88
CA THR A 112 -12.51 19.14 9.14
C THR A 112 -12.08 18.00 10.05
N ARG A 113 -11.64 18.30 11.28
CA ARG A 113 -11.30 17.28 12.29
C ARG A 113 -12.50 16.38 12.59
N ALA A 114 -13.68 16.97 12.78
CA ALA A 114 -14.92 16.21 13.00
C ALA A 114 -15.28 15.33 11.79
N ALA A 115 -15.09 15.84 10.55
CA ALA A 115 -15.32 15.08 9.34
C ALA A 115 -14.36 13.88 9.20
N LEU A 116 -13.05 14.09 9.41
CA LEU A 116 -12.06 13.01 9.39
C LEU A 116 -12.30 11.98 10.51
N ARG A 117 -12.71 12.42 11.71
CA ARG A 117 -13.09 11.50 12.79
C ARG A 117 -14.34 10.69 12.46
N ARG A 118 -15.32 11.30 11.76
CA ARG A 118 -16.47 10.56 11.22
C ARG A 118 -16.02 9.54 10.17
N GLN A 119 -15.07 9.91 9.31
CA GLN A 119 -14.48 8.96 8.36
C GLN A 119 -13.81 7.79 9.07
N LEU A 120 -13.09 7.96 10.18
CA LEU A 120 -12.57 6.81 10.95
C LEU A 120 -13.69 5.84 11.36
N GLN A 121 -14.82 6.37 11.83
CA GLN A 121 -15.97 5.55 12.24
C GLN A 121 -16.63 4.78 11.09
N THR A 122 -16.52 5.28 9.85
CA THR A 122 -17.21 4.72 8.68
C THR A 122 -16.28 4.02 7.69
N ARG A 123 -14.97 4.29 7.72
CA ARG A 123 -14.00 3.78 6.73
C ARG A 123 -13.85 2.27 6.87
N GLY A 124 -13.94 1.76 8.10
CA GLY A 124 -14.11 0.34 8.44
C GLY A 124 -13.10 -0.61 7.79
N GLN A 125 -13.27 -1.90 8.05
CA GLN A 125 -12.44 -3.00 7.54
C GLN A 125 -12.61 -3.27 6.03
N HIS A 126 -13.27 -2.37 5.30
CA HIS A 126 -13.54 -2.51 3.87
C HIS A 126 -12.49 -1.81 2.99
N HIS A 127 -11.62 -1.01 3.58
CA HIS A 127 -10.53 -0.33 2.86
C HIS A 127 -9.26 -1.17 2.89
N GLU A 128 -8.89 -1.71 1.75
CA GLU A 128 -7.60 -2.37 1.58
C GLU A 128 -6.48 -1.32 1.46
N ILE A 129 -5.35 -1.56 2.15
CA ILE A 129 -4.18 -0.69 2.02
C ILE A 129 -3.41 -0.91 0.72
N ALA A 130 -3.63 -2.05 0.08
CA ALA A 130 -3.19 -2.38 -1.27
C ALA A 130 -4.24 -3.30 -1.90
N PRO A 131 -4.60 -3.11 -3.18
CA PRO A 131 -5.58 -3.98 -3.85
C PRO A 131 -5.23 -5.46 -3.70
N GLY A 132 -6.23 -6.29 -3.35
CA GLY A 132 -6.09 -7.73 -3.17
C GLY A 132 -5.57 -8.17 -1.80
N TYR A 133 -5.21 -7.24 -0.91
CA TYR A 133 -4.65 -7.57 0.41
C TYR A 133 -5.55 -8.50 1.23
N HIS A 134 -6.86 -8.23 1.32
CA HIS A 134 -7.77 -9.08 2.10
C HIS A 134 -7.93 -10.46 1.45
N ALA A 135 -7.89 -10.55 0.11
CA ALA A 135 -7.91 -11.83 -0.59
C ALA A 135 -6.69 -12.68 -0.27
N MET A 136 -5.50 -12.05 -0.23
CA MET A 136 -4.26 -12.73 0.17
C MET A 136 -4.35 -13.23 1.61
N VAL A 137 -4.81 -12.40 2.56
CA VAL A 137 -4.97 -12.80 3.96
C VAL A 137 -5.95 -13.98 4.10
N ARG A 138 -7.11 -13.94 3.42
CA ARG A 138 -8.05 -15.08 3.40
C ARG A 138 -7.38 -16.35 2.91
N GLU A 139 -6.60 -16.27 1.84
CA GLU A 139 -5.89 -17.42 1.29
C GLU A 139 -4.82 -17.94 2.24
N MET A 140 -4.03 -17.06 2.87
CA MET A 140 -3.02 -17.45 3.87
C MET A 140 -3.65 -18.31 4.97
N LEU A 141 -4.76 -17.84 5.56
CA LEU A 141 -5.46 -18.57 6.62
C LEU A 141 -6.09 -19.89 6.10
N ALA A 142 -6.57 -19.90 4.85
CA ALA A 142 -7.09 -21.08 4.21
C ALA A 142 -6.02 -22.14 3.89
N LEU A 143 -4.75 -21.77 3.74
CA LEU A 143 -3.64 -22.71 3.52
C LEU A 143 -3.17 -23.41 4.79
N CYS A 144 -3.35 -22.81 5.96
CA CYS A 144 -2.76 -23.29 7.22
C CYS A 144 -3.54 -24.44 7.87
N ASP A 145 -2.87 -25.41 8.48
CA ASP A 145 -3.50 -26.46 9.28
C ASP A 145 -4.05 -25.89 10.59
N HIS A 146 -3.29 -25.00 11.25
CA HIS A 146 -3.68 -24.35 12.50
C HIS A 146 -3.29 -22.87 12.51
N VAL A 147 -4.09 -22.02 13.15
CA VAL A 147 -3.83 -20.58 13.28
C VAL A 147 -3.75 -20.19 14.76
N ILE A 148 -2.70 -19.45 15.13
CA ILE A 148 -2.50 -18.90 16.46
C ILE A 148 -2.80 -17.41 16.40
N PHE A 149 -3.89 -17.00 17.05
CA PHE A 149 -4.24 -15.60 17.23
C PHE A 149 -3.61 -15.08 18.53
N LEU A 150 -3.11 -13.85 18.51
CA LEU A 150 -2.56 -13.15 19.67
C LEU A 150 -3.65 -12.49 20.53
N SER A 151 -4.86 -12.32 19.99
CA SER A 151 -5.99 -11.71 20.68
C SER A 151 -7.33 -12.11 20.03
N GLU A 152 -8.43 -12.00 20.77
CA GLU A 152 -9.77 -12.13 20.18
C GLU A 152 -10.08 -10.95 19.25
N ALA A 153 -9.53 -9.77 19.54
CA ALA A 153 -9.61 -8.61 18.65
C ALA A 153 -9.00 -8.89 17.25
N GLU A 154 -7.82 -9.52 17.20
CA GLU A 154 -7.18 -9.95 15.95
C GLU A 154 -8.03 -10.99 15.22
N ARG A 155 -8.56 -11.98 15.95
CA ARG A 155 -9.44 -13.01 15.35
C ARG A 155 -10.69 -12.36 14.75
N ALA A 156 -11.35 -11.47 15.48
CA ALA A 156 -12.54 -10.77 15.02
C ALA A 156 -12.25 -9.90 13.80
N ALA A 157 -11.11 -9.20 13.78
CA ALA A 157 -10.68 -8.40 12.64
C ALA A 157 -10.49 -9.27 11.38
N LEU A 158 -9.79 -10.40 11.49
CA LEU A 158 -9.60 -11.33 10.39
C LEU A 158 -10.91 -11.99 9.93
N ALA A 159 -11.79 -12.36 10.87
CA ALA A 159 -13.11 -12.90 10.55
C ALA A 159 -13.96 -11.90 9.73
N ALA A 160 -13.91 -10.62 10.06
CA ALA A 160 -14.64 -9.60 9.33
C ALA A 160 -14.12 -9.36 7.89
N LEU A 161 -12.89 -9.79 7.58
CA LEU A 161 -12.38 -9.84 6.20
C LEU A 161 -12.85 -11.09 5.42
N GLY A 162 -13.66 -11.94 6.04
CA GLY A 162 -14.06 -13.25 5.53
C GLY A 162 -12.97 -14.32 5.70
N ALA A 163 -11.97 -14.10 6.56
CA ALA A 163 -10.90 -15.05 6.85
C ALA A 163 -11.19 -15.86 8.13
N GLU A 164 -12.39 -16.45 8.21
CA GLU A 164 -12.82 -17.23 9.37
C GLU A 164 -12.02 -18.55 9.49
N VAL A 165 -11.57 -18.85 10.71
CA VAL A 165 -10.88 -20.10 11.03
C VAL A 165 -11.72 -20.87 12.03
N PRO A 166 -12.08 -22.15 11.75
CA PRO A 166 -12.85 -22.97 12.68
C PRO A 166 -12.13 -23.12 14.04
N PRO A 167 -12.86 -23.15 15.17
CA PRO A 167 -12.26 -23.23 16.51
C PRO A 167 -11.30 -24.42 16.71
N GLU A 168 -11.56 -25.56 16.06
CA GLU A 168 -10.69 -26.75 16.10
C GLU A 168 -9.31 -26.52 15.47
N ARG A 169 -9.19 -25.51 14.60
CA ARG A 169 -7.97 -25.10 13.89
C ARG A 169 -7.45 -23.74 14.37
N ALA A 170 -7.95 -23.26 15.51
CA ALA A 170 -7.59 -21.97 16.07
C ALA A 170 -7.13 -22.13 17.52
N SER A 171 -6.09 -21.38 17.90
CA SER A 171 -5.72 -21.16 19.29
C SER A 171 -5.63 -19.67 19.56
N LEU A 172 -6.00 -19.26 20.77
CA LEU A 172 -5.75 -17.92 21.28
C LEU A 172 -4.56 -18.02 22.24
N ILE A 173 -3.41 -17.46 21.87
CA ILE A 173 -2.18 -17.54 22.66
C ILE A 173 -1.56 -16.14 22.76
N HIS A 174 -1.69 -15.54 23.94
CA HIS A 174 -1.18 -14.20 24.20
C HIS A 174 0.35 -14.16 24.18
N ASN A 175 0.91 -12.98 23.87
CA ASN A 175 2.33 -12.74 23.93
C ASN A 175 2.87 -12.83 25.37
N PRO A 176 3.89 -13.67 25.63
CA PRO A 176 4.58 -13.71 26.92
C PRO A 176 5.57 -12.56 27.13
N VAL A 177 5.97 -12.41 28.39
CA VAL A 177 7.03 -11.52 28.87
C VAL A 177 7.93 -12.24 29.89
N ASP A 178 9.24 -11.97 29.84
CA ASP A 178 10.19 -12.41 30.87
C ASP A 178 10.06 -11.54 32.13
N ALA A 179 8.93 -11.65 32.84
CA ALA A 179 8.58 -10.76 33.95
C ALA A 179 9.64 -10.69 35.06
N ALA A 180 10.42 -11.75 35.27
CA ALA A 180 11.49 -11.78 36.27
C ALA A 180 12.68 -10.87 35.94
N LEU A 181 12.84 -10.45 34.68
CA LEU A 181 13.97 -9.64 34.22
C LEU A 181 13.85 -8.16 34.61
N TRP A 182 12.62 -7.67 34.73
CA TRP A 182 12.27 -6.25 34.78
C TRP A 182 12.32 -5.57 36.16
N PRO A 183 12.05 -6.27 37.29
CA PRO A 183 12.16 -5.66 38.62
C PRO A 183 13.58 -5.19 38.95
N GLY A 184 13.68 -4.12 39.75
CA GLY A 184 14.94 -3.70 40.36
C GLY A 184 15.91 -2.93 39.46
N GLY A 185 15.45 -2.35 38.35
CA GLY A 185 16.26 -1.40 37.58
C GLY A 185 16.63 -0.17 38.42
N ASP A 186 17.91 0.23 38.43
CA ASP A 186 18.34 1.46 39.10
C ASP A 186 18.03 2.68 38.21
N PRO A 187 17.07 3.56 38.56
CA PRO A 187 16.72 4.71 37.75
C PRO A 187 17.85 5.75 37.61
N ALA A 188 18.87 5.70 38.47
CA ALA A 188 19.99 6.64 38.42
C ALA A 188 20.88 6.42 37.19
N LEU A 189 21.03 5.18 36.72
CA LEU A 189 21.91 4.84 35.59
C LEU A 189 21.47 5.56 34.30
N PHE A 190 20.20 5.44 33.91
CA PHE A 190 19.65 6.10 32.73
C PHE A 190 19.68 7.62 32.89
N ARG A 191 19.31 8.13 34.07
CA ARG A 191 19.33 9.57 34.34
C ARG A 191 20.73 10.16 34.17
N GLN A 192 21.77 9.52 34.70
CA GLN A 192 23.15 9.99 34.55
C GLN A 192 23.67 9.88 33.11
N ALA A 193 23.26 8.85 32.36
CA ALA A 193 23.75 8.60 31.02
C ALA A 193 23.07 9.45 29.93
N HIS A 194 21.77 9.76 30.09
CA HIS A 194 20.95 10.29 29.00
C HIS A 194 20.17 11.57 29.33
N LEU A 195 19.94 11.90 30.59
CA LEU A 195 19.18 13.10 30.96
C LEU A 195 20.12 14.29 31.23
N PRO A 196 19.79 15.51 30.78
CA PRO A 196 20.57 16.69 31.10
C PRO A 196 20.56 16.97 32.62
N ALA A 197 21.58 17.69 33.09
CA ALA A 197 21.65 18.08 34.51
C ALA A 197 20.43 18.92 34.89
N GLY A 198 19.69 18.49 35.92
CA GLY A 198 18.44 19.15 36.33
C GLY A 198 17.20 18.73 35.55
N ALA A 199 17.28 17.72 34.68
CA ALA A 199 16.12 17.15 34.00
C ALA A 199 15.03 16.71 34.99
N GLY A 200 13.79 17.05 34.64
CA GLY A 200 12.62 16.77 35.44
C GLY A 200 12.21 15.30 35.39
N ASP A 201 11.01 15.02 35.89
CA ASP A 201 10.36 13.74 35.66
C ASP A 201 10.07 13.54 34.16
N TYR A 202 10.01 12.28 33.71
CA TYR A 202 9.77 11.97 32.32
C TYR A 202 8.71 10.88 32.14
N VAL A 203 8.11 10.89 30.95
CA VAL A 203 7.34 9.75 30.42
C VAL A 203 8.15 9.09 29.31
N ILE A 204 7.89 7.81 29.09
CA ILE A 204 8.65 7.01 28.14
C ILE A 204 7.72 6.39 27.09
N CYS A 205 8.14 6.42 25.84
CA CYS A 205 7.53 5.67 24.74
C CYS A 205 8.63 4.85 24.07
N ILE A 206 8.40 3.54 23.94
CA ILE A 206 9.36 2.59 23.36
C ILE A 206 8.78 2.05 22.05
N GLY A 207 9.50 2.24 20.95
CA GLY A 207 9.12 1.76 19.63
C GLY A 207 9.77 2.57 18.51
N ARG A 208 9.63 2.08 17.28
CA ARG A 208 10.06 2.78 16.08
C ARG A 208 9.40 4.16 16.01
N VAL A 209 10.16 5.20 15.67
CA VAL A 209 9.61 6.57 15.52
C VAL A 209 8.94 6.67 14.15
N GLU A 210 7.61 6.59 14.13
CA GLU A 210 6.79 6.51 12.90
C GLU A 210 5.34 6.96 13.17
N PRO A 211 4.60 7.43 12.14
CA PRO A 211 3.24 7.95 12.29
C PRO A 211 2.25 7.01 13.02
N ARG A 212 2.35 5.70 12.79
CA ARG A 212 1.50 4.66 13.42
C ARG A 212 1.54 4.72 14.94
N LYS A 213 2.71 4.99 15.52
CA LYS A 213 2.92 5.04 16.97
C LYS A 213 2.47 6.35 17.61
N ASN A 214 2.13 7.35 16.79
CA ASN A 214 1.51 8.62 17.19
C ASN A 214 2.32 9.43 18.24
N GLN A 215 3.65 9.30 18.25
CA GLN A 215 4.50 10.01 19.22
C GLN A 215 4.44 11.53 19.06
N LEU A 216 4.07 12.04 17.89
CA LEU A 216 3.86 13.47 17.66
C LEU A 216 2.70 14.02 18.52
N SER A 217 1.61 13.28 18.65
CA SER A 217 0.49 13.68 19.52
C SER A 217 0.89 13.65 20.99
N LEU A 218 1.70 12.66 21.39
CA LEU A 218 2.30 12.61 22.73
C LEU A 218 3.17 13.83 23.02
N ALA A 219 4.06 14.20 22.08
CA ALA A 219 4.92 15.36 22.23
C ALA A 219 4.12 16.66 22.44
N ARG A 220 3.01 16.83 21.70
CA ARG A 220 2.11 17.97 21.87
C ARG A 220 1.35 17.96 23.19
N ALA A 221 0.88 16.81 23.63
CA ALA A 221 0.20 16.68 24.92
C ALA A 221 1.11 17.06 26.11
N LEU A 222 2.42 16.87 25.95
CA LEU A 222 3.42 17.21 26.97
C LEU A 222 3.87 18.67 26.96
N ARG A 223 3.55 19.46 25.92
CA ARG A 223 4.06 20.83 25.74
C ARG A 223 3.87 21.69 26.99
N ASP A 224 2.70 21.62 27.60
CA ASP A 224 2.30 22.44 28.76
C ASP A 224 2.46 21.72 30.11
N LEU A 225 3.07 20.53 30.13
CA LEU A 225 3.35 19.77 31.35
C LEU A 225 4.84 19.88 31.69
N PRO A 226 5.26 19.90 32.97
CA PRO A 226 6.67 19.94 33.35
C PRO A 226 7.32 18.54 33.29
N LEU A 227 7.22 17.88 32.14
CA LEU A 227 7.69 16.51 31.92
C LEU A 227 8.54 16.39 30.66
N ASP A 228 9.64 15.66 30.75
CA ASP A 228 10.41 15.32 29.56
C ASP A 228 9.80 14.10 28.85
N LEU A 229 10.08 13.98 27.54
CA LEU A 229 9.71 12.82 26.73
C LEU A 229 10.95 12.01 26.39
N VAL A 230 11.00 10.76 26.84
CA VAL A 230 12.01 9.79 26.44
C VAL A 230 11.46 8.91 25.32
N LEU A 231 12.05 9.00 24.12
CA LEU A 231 11.73 8.11 22.99
C LEU A 231 12.85 7.09 22.76
N VAL A 232 12.59 5.84 23.15
CA VAL A 232 13.52 4.71 22.93
C VAL A 232 13.15 4.00 21.63
N GLY A 233 14.10 3.93 20.70
CA GLY A 233 13.90 3.32 19.38
C GLY A 233 14.65 4.07 18.28
N HIS A 234 14.70 3.46 17.09
CA HIS A 234 15.31 4.07 15.92
C HIS A 234 14.31 4.91 15.12
N ASP A 235 14.84 5.83 14.30
CA ASP A 235 14.03 6.60 13.36
C ASP A 235 13.52 5.69 12.25
N GLY A 236 12.20 5.61 12.15
CA GLY A 236 11.52 4.94 11.05
C GLY A 236 11.13 5.90 9.92
N ASP A 237 10.89 7.15 10.28
CA ASP A 237 10.61 8.28 9.40
C ASP A 237 11.36 9.53 9.94
N PRO A 238 12.44 9.97 9.28
CA PRO A 238 13.20 11.15 9.69
C PRO A 238 12.37 12.45 9.69
N GLY A 239 11.41 12.60 8.78
CA GLY A 239 10.54 13.77 8.71
C GLY A 239 9.58 13.82 9.89
N TYR A 240 9.00 12.67 10.25
CA TYR A 240 8.18 12.54 11.45
C TYR A 240 8.98 12.82 12.73
N ALA A 241 10.20 12.29 12.82
CA ALA A 241 11.10 12.53 13.94
C ALA A 241 11.47 14.02 14.10
N ALA A 242 11.68 14.74 13.00
CA ALA A 242 11.95 16.18 13.01
C ALA A 242 10.74 16.97 13.53
N ARG A 243 9.51 16.59 13.15
CA ARG A 243 8.27 17.20 13.67
C ARG A 243 8.15 17.02 15.19
N ILE A 244 8.44 15.83 15.72
CA ILE A 244 8.42 15.60 17.17
C ILE A 244 9.44 16.49 17.89
N ARG A 245 10.65 16.65 17.33
CA ARG A 245 11.68 17.53 17.89
C ARG A 245 11.24 19.00 17.92
N ALA A 246 10.53 19.45 16.89
CA ALA A 246 10.00 20.82 16.84
C ALA A 246 8.98 21.11 17.95
N GLU A 247 8.29 20.09 18.48
CA GLU A 247 7.28 20.26 19.53
C GLU A 247 7.88 20.44 20.93
N LEU A 248 9.00 19.76 21.23
CA LEU A 248 9.55 19.69 22.60
C LEU A 248 10.98 20.24 22.74
N GLY A 249 11.72 20.42 21.65
CA GLY A 249 13.10 20.90 21.70
C GLY A 249 14.00 20.03 22.60
N GLU A 250 14.62 20.65 23.60
CA GLU A 250 15.52 19.99 24.55
C GLU A 250 14.82 19.02 25.52
N ARG A 251 13.48 19.13 25.66
CA ARG A 251 12.68 18.22 26.50
C ARG A 251 12.42 16.86 25.84
N LEU A 252 12.90 16.67 24.61
CA LEU A 252 12.88 15.39 23.90
C LEU A 252 14.23 14.68 24.07
N ILE A 253 14.28 13.63 24.88
CA ILE A 253 15.46 12.77 25.04
C ILE A 253 15.34 11.57 24.12
N ARG A 254 16.39 11.33 23.33
CA ARG A 254 16.47 10.25 22.36
C ARG A 254 17.74 9.42 22.58
N PRO A 255 17.72 8.41 23.45
CA PRO A 255 18.86 7.52 23.66
C PRO A 255 19.12 6.60 22.46
N GLY A 256 18.23 6.59 21.45
CA GLY A 256 18.27 5.65 20.34
C GLY A 256 17.69 4.29 20.75
N ARG A 257 18.16 3.21 20.12
CA ARG A 257 17.79 1.85 20.49
C ARG A 257 18.56 1.43 21.75
N LEU A 258 17.84 0.99 22.77
CA LEU A 258 18.41 0.28 23.92
C LEU A 258 18.23 -1.23 23.73
N GLU A 259 19.12 -2.02 24.32
CA GLU A 259 19.07 -3.47 24.19
C GLU A 259 17.82 -4.05 24.90
N PRO A 260 17.02 -4.90 24.23
CA PRO A 260 15.86 -5.54 24.85
C PRO A 260 16.24 -6.27 26.14
N GLY A 261 15.52 -5.98 27.23
CA GLY A 261 15.83 -6.54 28.54
C GLY A 261 17.14 -6.08 29.19
N GLY A 262 17.91 -5.22 28.52
CA GLY A 262 19.20 -4.72 28.99
C GLY A 262 19.07 -3.75 30.16
N GLU A 263 20.14 -3.63 30.95
CA GLU A 263 20.18 -2.81 32.16
C GLU A 263 19.75 -1.36 31.94
N MET A 264 20.20 -0.75 30.83
CA MET A 264 19.84 0.63 30.50
C MET A 264 18.34 0.80 30.22
N LEU A 265 17.71 -0.17 29.54
CA LEU A 265 16.27 -0.12 29.27
C LEU A 265 15.45 -0.29 30.54
N ARG A 266 15.85 -1.24 31.41
CA ARG A 266 15.23 -1.42 32.73
C ARG A 266 15.36 -0.18 33.60
N SER A 267 16.54 0.47 33.57
CA SER A 267 16.78 1.73 34.27
C SER A 267 15.86 2.85 33.75
N ALA A 268 15.71 2.96 32.43
CA ALA A 268 14.80 3.94 31.81
C ALA A 268 13.33 3.70 32.18
N LEU A 269 12.88 2.45 32.26
CA LEU A 269 11.54 2.13 32.71
C LEU A 269 11.36 2.40 34.21
N ALA A 270 12.32 2.00 35.05
CA ALA A 270 12.27 2.20 36.50
C ALA A 270 12.19 3.67 36.92
N GLY A 271 12.74 4.58 36.11
CA GLY A 271 12.69 6.03 36.36
C GLY A 271 11.50 6.76 35.72
N ALA A 272 10.70 6.08 34.91
CA ALA A 272 9.60 6.71 34.17
C ALA A 272 8.35 6.90 35.06
N ARG A 273 7.68 8.04 34.91
CA ARG A 273 6.39 8.29 35.58
C ARG A 273 5.22 7.56 34.94
N ALA A 274 5.30 7.32 33.63
CA ALA A 274 4.36 6.52 32.88
C ALA A 274 5.01 6.03 31.57
N PHE A 275 4.62 4.83 31.14
CA PHE A 275 4.81 4.37 29.78
C PHE A 275 3.61 4.78 28.94
N VAL A 276 3.84 5.44 27.81
CA VAL A 276 2.77 5.99 26.97
C VAL A 276 2.93 5.49 25.54
N LEU A 277 1.90 4.86 25.00
CA LEU A 277 1.88 4.32 23.64
C LEU A 277 0.51 4.59 22.98
N PRO A 278 0.29 5.80 22.45
CA PRO A 278 -1.02 6.24 21.93
C PRO A 278 -1.20 5.85 20.46
N SER A 279 -0.82 4.62 20.10
CA SER A 279 -0.70 4.18 18.72
C SER A 279 -2.05 4.06 18.00
N TRP A 280 -2.04 4.22 16.68
CA TRP A 280 -3.22 3.99 15.84
C TRP A 280 -3.56 2.51 15.67
N ALA A 281 -2.55 1.66 15.61
CA ALA A 281 -2.70 0.21 15.50
C ALA A 281 -1.54 -0.48 16.21
N GLU A 282 -1.85 -1.44 17.07
CA GLU A 282 -0.92 -2.37 17.68
C GLU A 282 -1.47 -3.79 17.59
N GLY A 283 -0.60 -4.78 17.71
CA GLY A 283 -1.06 -6.14 17.95
C GLY A 283 -1.12 -6.32 19.46
N ALA A 284 -0.21 -7.14 19.95
CA ALA A 284 0.12 -7.28 21.36
C ALA A 284 1.50 -6.67 21.64
N SER A 285 1.53 -5.40 22.08
CA SER A 285 2.77 -4.64 22.24
C SER A 285 3.72 -5.25 23.27
N LEU A 286 4.87 -5.75 22.80
CA LEU A 286 5.94 -6.26 23.66
C LEU A 286 6.42 -5.19 24.64
N ALA A 287 6.63 -3.96 24.16
CA ALA A 287 7.06 -2.84 25.01
C ALA A 287 6.06 -2.53 26.14
N ALA A 288 4.76 -2.65 25.89
CA ALA A 288 3.74 -2.45 26.92
C ALA A 288 3.76 -3.58 27.96
N LEU A 289 3.96 -4.84 27.53
CA LEU A 289 4.15 -5.98 28.42
C LEU A 289 5.40 -5.84 29.31
N GLU A 290 6.51 -5.38 28.72
CA GLU A 290 7.77 -5.11 29.42
C GLU A 290 7.61 -3.97 30.44
N ALA A 291 6.94 -2.88 30.05
CA ALA A 291 6.64 -1.77 30.95
C ALA A 291 5.70 -2.18 32.10
N ALA A 292 4.68 -3.01 31.83
CA ALA A 292 3.83 -3.61 32.85
C ALA A 292 4.64 -4.48 33.81
N ALA A 293 5.52 -5.35 33.30
CA ALA A 293 6.38 -6.20 34.10
C ALA A 293 7.40 -5.42 34.95
N ALA A 294 7.82 -4.24 34.47
CA ALA A 294 8.67 -3.30 35.20
C ALA A 294 7.92 -2.51 36.30
N GLY A 295 6.59 -2.64 36.39
CA GLY A 295 5.77 -1.91 37.36
C GLY A 295 5.57 -0.44 37.01
N VAL A 296 5.57 -0.10 35.71
CA VAL A 296 5.34 1.27 35.23
C VAL A 296 3.85 1.46 34.91
N PRO A 297 3.22 2.57 35.35
CA PRO A 297 1.86 2.90 34.93
C PRO A 297 1.74 3.03 33.41
N LEU A 298 0.69 2.45 32.81
CA LEU A 298 0.48 2.46 31.36
C LEU A 298 -0.61 3.46 30.94
N VAL A 299 -0.34 4.21 29.87
CA VAL A 299 -1.32 4.95 29.09
C VAL A 299 -1.24 4.47 27.64
N LEU A 300 -2.26 3.77 27.16
CA LEU A 300 -2.28 3.14 25.84
C LEU A 300 -3.43 3.70 25.00
N SER A 301 -3.41 3.47 23.69
CA SER A 301 -4.64 3.54 22.91
C SER A 301 -5.51 2.30 23.16
N GLU A 302 -6.79 2.39 22.76
CA GLU A 302 -7.75 1.30 22.82
C GLU A 302 -8.29 1.00 21.41
N ARG A 303 -7.38 0.69 20.49
CA ARG A 303 -7.73 0.46 19.07
C ARG A 303 -7.62 -1.00 18.66
N SER A 304 -6.91 -1.81 19.44
CA SER A 304 -6.52 -3.16 19.07
C SER A 304 -6.71 -4.09 20.28
N SER A 305 -5.71 -4.89 20.65
CA SER A 305 -5.80 -5.85 21.76
C SER A 305 -5.44 -5.28 23.14
N GLU A 306 -5.17 -3.98 23.28
CA GLU A 306 -4.60 -3.41 24.50
C GLU A 306 -5.50 -3.62 25.73
N ARG A 307 -6.83 -3.51 25.58
CA ARG A 307 -7.77 -3.80 26.68
C ARG A 307 -7.81 -5.28 27.05
N GLU A 308 -7.65 -6.18 26.09
CA GLU A 308 -7.63 -7.63 26.33
C GLU A 308 -6.41 -8.03 27.18
N TYR A 309 -5.26 -7.38 26.97
CA TYR A 309 -4.03 -7.69 27.70
C TYR A 309 -3.94 -7.07 29.09
N PHE A 310 -4.49 -5.86 29.27
CA PHE A 310 -4.21 -5.07 30.48
C PHE A 310 -5.46 -4.72 31.29
N GLY A 311 -6.66 -4.97 30.76
CA GLY A 311 -7.94 -4.73 31.45
C GLY A 311 -8.05 -3.30 32.01
N ASP A 312 -8.68 -3.16 33.17
CA ASP A 312 -8.84 -1.85 33.82
C ASP A 312 -7.62 -1.40 34.64
N LEU A 313 -6.50 -2.13 34.53
CA LEU A 313 -5.26 -1.82 35.25
C LEU A 313 -4.38 -0.81 34.49
N ALA A 314 -4.65 -0.60 33.19
CA ALA A 314 -4.07 0.48 32.38
C ALA A 314 -5.07 1.63 32.19
N ARG A 315 -4.56 2.80 31.78
CA ARG A 315 -5.40 3.90 31.28
C ARG A 315 -5.39 3.94 29.75
N TYR A 316 -6.48 4.41 29.18
CA TYR A 316 -6.70 4.42 27.74
C TYR A 316 -6.99 5.82 27.21
N CYS A 317 -6.58 6.09 25.98
CA CYS A 317 -6.88 7.31 25.24
C CYS A 317 -7.32 7.02 23.80
N ASP A 318 -8.09 7.94 23.21
CA ASP A 318 -8.35 7.94 21.78
C ASP A 318 -7.15 8.54 21.02
N PRO A 319 -6.44 7.79 20.15
CA PRO A 319 -5.30 8.32 19.40
C PRO A 319 -5.68 9.43 18.40
N ALA A 320 -6.97 9.54 18.03
CA ALA A 320 -7.51 10.64 17.23
C ALA A 320 -7.84 11.89 18.04
N ASP A 321 -7.69 11.84 19.37
CA ASP A 321 -8.03 12.90 20.30
C ASP A 321 -6.85 13.29 21.21
N PRO A 322 -6.09 14.32 20.83
CA PRO A 322 -5.00 14.82 21.67
C PRO A 322 -5.44 15.21 23.08
N GLU A 323 -6.70 15.64 23.28
CA GLU A 323 -7.21 15.99 24.61
C GLU A 323 -7.51 14.75 25.45
N SER A 324 -8.00 13.67 24.83
CA SER A 324 -8.14 12.37 25.50
C SER A 324 -6.79 11.86 26.02
N LEU A 325 -5.72 11.96 25.21
CA LEU A 325 -4.37 11.60 25.62
C LEU A 325 -3.87 12.47 26.78
N ARG A 326 -4.06 13.78 26.70
CA ARG A 326 -3.68 14.72 27.77
C ARG A 326 -4.42 14.41 29.08
N ALA A 327 -5.72 14.17 29.00
CA ALA A 327 -6.55 13.83 30.16
C ALA A 327 -6.14 12.49 30.79
N ALA A 328 -5.90 11.46 29.97
CA ALA A 328 -5.44 10.15 30.45
C ALA A 328 -4.08 10.25 31.16
N LEU A 329 -3.14 11.02 30.58
CA LEU A 329 -1.84 11.26 31.18
C LEU A 329 -1.93 12.05 32.49
N ALA A 330 -2.67 13.17 32.51
CA ALA A 330 -2.86 13.97 33.71
C ALA A 330 -3.50 13.15 34.83
N ALA A 331 -4.49 12.32 34.50
CA ALA A 331 -5.12 11.41 35.44
C ALA A 331 -4.13 10.37 35.97
N THR A 332 -3.26 9.79 35.14
CA THR A 332 -2.21 8.87 35.61
C THR A 332 -1.26 9.54 36.59
N LEU A 333 -0.82 10.76 36.29
CA LEU A 333 0.19 11.47 37.09
C LEU A 333 -0.34 11.97 38.44
N ALA A 334 -1.63 12.32 38.49
CA ALA A 334 -2.30 12.81 39.69
C ALA A 334 -2.80 11.68 40.61
N ASP A 335 -2.67 10.42 40.18
CA ASP A 335 -3.28 9.29 40.87
C ASP A 335 -2.39 8.75 41.98
N SER A 336 -2.84 8.94 43.23
CA SER A 336 -2.16 8.42 44.41
C SER A 336 -2.10 6.89 44.46
N GLY A 337 -3.00 6.19 43.76
CA GLY A 337 -3.03 4.73 43.63
C GLY A 337 -2.33 4.20 42.37
N ALA A 338 -1.60 5.04 41.62
CA ALA A 338 -0.89 4.60 40.41
C ALA A 338 0.11 3.47 40.68
N ALA A 339 0.84 3.53 41.79
CA ALA A 339 1.81 2.51 42.18
C ALA A 339 1.12 1.17 42.47
N ASP A 340 0.03 1.17 43.26
CA ASP A 340 -0.71 -0.05 43.59
C ASP A 340 -1.31 -0.70 42.34
N ARG A 341 -1.84 0.10 41.41
CA ARG A 341 -2.35 -0.42 40.13
C ARG A 341 -1.23 -0.95 39.24
N ALA A 342 -0.08 -0.28 39.19
CA ALA A 342 1.05 -0.76 38.42
C ALA A 342 1.61 -2.09 38.98
N GLU A 343 1.62 -2.26 40.31
CA GLU A 343 1.99 -3.53 40.93
C GLU A 343 0.93 -4.62 40.67
N ALA A 344 -0.36 -4.29 40.73
CA ALA A 344 -1.43 -5.23 40.35
C ALA A 344 -1.32 -5.64 38.87
N LEU A 345 -0.99 -4.70 37.98
CA LEU A 345 -0.74 -4.95 36.57
C LEU A 345 0.47 -5.85 36.36
N ARG A 346 1.57 -5.59 37.07
CA ARG A 346 2.77 -6.43 37.07
C ARG A 346 2.44 -7.86 37.50
N ALA A 347 1.69 -8.02 38.59
CA ALA A 347 1.25 -9.33 39.06
C ALA A 347 0.37 -10.05 38.03
N HIS A 348 -0.53 -9.32 37.36
CA HIS A 348 -1.38 -9.84 36.29
C HIS A 348 -0.53 -10.37 35.12
N VAL A 349 0.36 -9.56 34.53
CA VAL A 349 1.17 -10.00 33.39
C VAL A 349 2.14 -11.12 33.77
N THR A 350 2.71 -11.09 34.98
CA THR A 350 3.60 -12.16 35.48
C THR A 350 2.87 -13.49 35.56
N ARG A 351 1.61 -13.50 35.99
CA ARG A 351 0.81 -14.71 36.16
C ARG A 351 0.28 -15.25 34.83
N HIS A 352 -0.22 -14.37 33.96
CA HIS A 352 -1.00 -14.77 32.79
C HIS A 352 -0.20 -14.80 31.48
N MET A 353 0.91 -14.04 31.40
CA MET A 353 1.71 -13.88 30.18
C MET A 353 3.11 -14.49 30.35
N SER A 354 3.16 -15.72 30.86
CA SER A 354 4.42 -16.44 31.11
C SER A 354 4.92 -17.21 29.88
N TRP A 355 6.24 -17.30 29.72
CA TRP A 355 6.85 -18.10 28.66
C TRP A 355 6.53 -19.59 28.76
N GLU A 356 6.43 -20.13 29.97
CA GLU A 356 6.05 -21.54 30.17
C GLU A 356 4.61 -21.79 29.67
N GLY A 357 3.67 -20.91 30.04
CA GLY A 357 2.28 -20.99 29.57
C GLY A 357 2.18 -20.85 28.05
N TYR A 358 2.90 -19.89 27.47
CA TYR A 358 2.99 -19.70 26.03
C TYR A 358 3.53 -20.94 25.30
N ALA A 359 4.66 -21.48 25.76
CA ALA A 359 5.29 -22.64 25.15
C ALA A 359 4.38 -23.87 25.22
N ARG A 360 3.72 -24.11 26.36
CA ARG A 360 2.77 -25.21 26.54
C ARG A 360 1.59 -25.09 25.57
N ALA A 361 0.93 -23.93 25.53
CA ALA A 361 -0.19 -23.69 24.62
C ALA A 361 0.21 -23.78 23.14
N THR A 362 1.43 -23.34 22.81
CA THR A 362 1.98 -23.43 21.44
C THR A 362 2.26 -24.90 21.07
N GLY A 363 2.82 -25.69 21.98
CA GLY A 363 2.99 -27.13 21.79
C GLY A 363 1.66 -27.86 21.57
N GLU A 364 0.61 -27.50 22.32
CA GLU A 364 -0.75 -28.02 22.11
C GLU A 364 -1.30 -27.64 20.72
N ALA A 365 -1.00 -26.42 20.23
CA ALA A 365 -1.37 -26.01 18.87
C ALA A 365 -0.67 -26.86 17.80
N TYR A 366 0.61 -27.19 18.00
CA TYR A 366 1.34 -28.11 17.10
C TYR A 366 0.72 -29.51 17.10
N GLN A 367 0.33 -30.04 18.26
CA GLN A 367 -0.37 -31.33 18.35
C GLN A 367 -1.69 -31.32 17.58
N ARG A 368 -2.49 -30.24 17.68
CA ARG A 368 -3.74 -30.11 16.91
C ARG A 368 -3.48 -30.04 15.40
N ALA A 369 -2.43 -29.33 14.97
CA ALA A 369 -2.03 -29.26 13.58
C ALA A 369 -1.65 -30.65 13.02
N LEU A 370 -0.90 -31.45 13.80
CA LEU A 370 -0.52 -32.81 13.44
C LEU A 370 -1.71 -33.78 13.36
N GLN A 371 -2.71 -33.61 14.22
CA GLN A 371 -3.91 -34.46 14.28
C GLN A 371 -4.96 -34.11 13.22
N SER A 372 -4.89 -32.90 12.65
CA SER A 372 -5.82 -32.48 11.59
C SER A 372 -5.62 -33.37 10.35
N PRO A 373 -6.67 -33.69 9.57
CA PRO A 373 -6.48 -34.40 8.31
C PRO A 373 -5.53 -33.57 7.43
N PRO A 374 -4.52 -34.19 6.80
CA PRO A 374 -3.67 -33.46 5.88
C PRO A 374 -4.58 -32.88 4.82
N LYS A 375 -4.62 -31.56 4.72
CA LYS A 375 -5.27 -30.94 3.58
C LYS A 375 -4.60 -31.51 2.32
N THR A 376 -5.34 -31.69 1.24
CA THR A 376 -4.74 -32.05 -0.04
C THR A 376 -3.96 -30.84 -0.57
N PRO A 377 -2.73 -31.00 -1.09
CA PRO A 377 -2.15 -29.97 -1.93
C PRO A 377 -3.18 -29.61 -3.00
N PRO A 378 -3.41 -28.33 -3.31
CA PRO A 378 -4.22 -28.00 -4.48
C PRO A 378 -3.69 -28.81 -5.67
N GLU A 379 -4.57 -29.44 -6.46
CA GLU A 379 -4.19 -30.09 -7.72
C GLU A 379 -3.70 -29.00 -8.67
N THR A 380 -2.41 -28.68 -8.60
CA THR A 380 -1.74 -27.75 -9.51
C THR A 380 -0.41 -28.37 -9.91
N SER A 381 -0.32 -28.75 -11.20
CA SER A 381 0.92 -29.04 -11.92
C SER A 381 1.97 -27.95 -11.62
N PRO A 382 3.29 -28.25 -11.57
CA PRO A 382 4.35 -27.26 -11.50
C PRO A 382 4.51 -26.54 -12.85
N ASP A 383 3.43 -25.95 -13.35
CA ASP A 383 3.49 -24.84 -14.27
C ASP A 383 3.54 -23.59 -13.39
N GLN A 384 4.70 -22.93 -13.41
CA GLN A 384 5.05 -21.69 -12.70
C GLN A 384 3.83 -20.94 -12.18
N ILE A 385 3.66 -20.92 -10.85
CA ILE A 385 2.67 -20.05 -10.22
C ILE A 385 3.13 -18.60 -10.42
N LEU A 386 2.69 -17.99 -11.51
CA LEU A 386 2.42 -16.57 -11.49
C LEU A 386 1.13 -16.35 -10.69
N PRO A 387 1.07 -15.34 -9.80
CA PRO A 387 -0.13 -15.06 -9.01
C PRO A 387 -1.32 -14.71 -9.92
N PRO A 388 -2.59 -14.87 -9.47
CA PRO A 388 -3.71 -14.32 -10.22
C PRO A 388 -3.58 -12.79 -10.30
N LEU A 389 -3.70 -12.26 -11.52
CA LEU A 389 -3.79 -10.82 -11.76
C LEU A 389 -5.15 -10.29 -11.26
N LEU A 390 -5.13 -9.12 -10.64
CA LEU A 390 -6.33 -8.30 -10.42
C LEU A 390 -6.73 -7.63 -11.74
N ALA A 391 -8.00 -7.21 -11.86
CA ALA A 391 -8.46 -6.44 -13.02
C ALA A 391 -7.63 -5.16 -13.16
N GLY A 392 -6.69 -5.19 -14.10
CA GLY A 392 -5.81 -4.07 -14.41
C GLY A 392 -4.33 -4.18 -14.08
N GLU A 393 -3.86 -5.23 -13.40
CA GLU A 393 -2.42 -5.54 -13.42
C GLU A 393 -2.06 -6.60 -14.45
N ILE A 394 -0.83 -6.48 -14.92
CA ILE A 394 -0.07 -7.40 -15.78
C ILE A 394 1.24 -7.68 -15.02
N ALA A 395 1.70 -8.93 -15.01
CA ALA A 395 2.68 -9.51 -14.08
C ALA A 395 4.09 -8.87 -14.07
N ARG A 396 4.87 -9.06 -12.98
CA ARG A 396 6.31 -8.71 -12.95
C ARG A 396 7.10 -9.58 -13.93
N ALA A 397 7.92 -8.94 -14.75
CA ALA A 397 9.02 -9.59 -15.45
C ALA A 397 9.89 -10.36 -14.44
N GLY A 398 9.92 -11.69 -14.54
CA GLY A 398 11.03 -12.48 -14.02
C GLY A 398 12.34 -12.03 -14.68
N SER A 399 13.48 -12.62 -14.30
CA SER A 399 14.83 -12.28 -14.77
C SER A 399 15.08 -12.41 -16.29
N GLU A 400 14.04 -12.44 -17.12
CA GLU A 400 14.07 -12.52 -18.57
C GLU A 400 12.87 -11.81 -19.23
N ALA A 401 12.46 -10.60 -18.80
CA ALA A 401 11.84 -9.70 -19.78
C ALA A 401 12.94 -9.34 -20.78
N THR A 402 13.04 -10.14 -21.83
CA THR A 402 14.03 -9.97 -22.89
C THR A 402 13.74 -8.64 -23.57
N GLU A 403 14.40 -7.60 -23.10
CA GLU A 403 14.84 -6.50 -23.95
C GLU A 403 15.64 -7.14 -25.08
N GLN A 404 15.00 -7.38 -26.23
CA GLN A 404 15.68 -7.99 -27.36
C GLN A 404 16.63 -6.95 -27.95
N LYS A 405 17.93 -7.23 -27.91
CA LYS A 405 18.95 -6.29 -28.40
C LYS A 405 18.78 -6.07 -29.90
N ILE A 406 18.46 -4.83 -30.27
CA ILE A 406 18.34 -4.38 -31.65
C ILE A 406 19.73 -4.27 -32.27
N ARG A 407 19.94 -4.92 -33.41
CA ARG A 407 21.11 -4.67 -34.26
C ARG A 407 20.71 -3.75 -35.40
N PHE A 408 21.39 -2.62 -35.51
CA PHE A 408 21.20 -1.70 -36.62
C PHE A 408 21.86 -2.25 -37.89
N GLY A 409 21.20 -2.09 -39.03
CA GLY A 409 21.75 -2.44 -40.34
C GLY A 409 22.94 -1.54 -40.72
N ALA A 410 23.71 -1.97 -41.72
CA ALA A 410 24.88 -1.23 -42.19
C ALA A 410 24.54 0.22 -42.57
N GLY A 411 25.14 1.19 -41.87
CA GLY A 411 24.93 2.63 -42.08
C GLY A 411 24.36 3.41 -40.88
N TRP A 412 23.99 2.72 -39.79
CA TRP A 412 23.53 3.35 -38.54
C TRP A 412 24.42 2.95 -37.36
N GLN A 413 24.79 3.90 -36.50
CA GLN A 413 25.52 3.68 -35.25
C GLN A 413 24.64 4.03 -34.05
N ALA A 414 24.76 3.28 -32.95
CA ALA A 414 24.04 3.56 -31.71
C ALA A 414 24.38 4.97 -31.18
N PRO A 415 23.40 5.70 -30.62
CA PRO A 415 23.65 7.05 -30.12
C PRO A 415 24.44 6.99 -28.81
N GLU A 416 25.61 7.63 -28.76
CA GLU A 416 26.08 8.24 -27.51
C GLU A 416 25.11 9.38 -27.13
N GLU A 417 25.05 9.74 -25.84
CA GLU A 417 24.20 10.84 -25.33
C GLU A 417 24.41 12.12 -26.17
N GLY A 418 23.45 12.40 -27.06
CA GLY A 418 23.50 13.54 -27.98
C GLY A 418 23.26 13.15 -29.44
N LEU A 419 22.00 13.25 -29.87
CA LEU A 419 21.48 13.34 -31.24
C LEU A 419 22.51 13.21 -32.39
N ARG A 420 22.35 12.19 -33.25
CA ARG A 420 22.75 12.30 -34.66
C ARG A 420 21.59 12.00 -35.60
N ARG A 421 21.14 13.05 -36.30
CA ARG A 421 20.31 13.01 -37.51
C ARG A 421 21.04 12.23 -38.60
N THR A 422 20.40 11.22 -39.18
CA THR A 422 20.80 10.76 -40.51
C THR A 422 19.99 11.55 -41.55
N SER A 423 20.63 11.99 -42.63
CA SER A 423 20.02 12.80 -43.69
C SER A 423 19.27 11.96 -44.73
N ALA A 424 19.06 10.67 -44.48
CA ALA A 424 18.44 9.75 -45.42
C ALA A 424 16.91 9.71 -45.18
N PRO A 425 16.08 9.96 -46.22
CA PRO A 425 14.62 9.98 -46.10
C PRO A 425 14.00 8.58 -45.92
N ARG A 426 14.82 7.53 -45.98
CA ARG A 426 14.41 6.13 -45.83
C ARG A 426 15.43 5.38 -44.98
N ALA A 427 14.94 4.68 -43.96
CA ALA A 427 15.69 3.78 -43.11
C ALA A 427 15.16 2.35 -43.27
N GLU A 428 16.05 1.40 -43.53
CA GLU A 428 15.73 -0.03 -43.52
C GLU A 428 16.35 -0.65 -42.27
N LEU A 429 15.52 -1.29 -41.46
CA LEU A 429 15.85 -1.89 -40.18
C LEU A 429 15.49 -3.37 -40.24
N TRP A 430 16.36 -4.23 -39.69
CA TRP A 430 16.10 -5.65 -39.56
C TRP A 430 16.03 -5.95 -38.06
N LEU A 431 14.82 -6.15 -37.55
CA LEU A 431 14.63 -6.48 -36.14
C LEU A 431 14.66 -8.00 -36.02
N ARG A 432 15.66 -8.52 -35.31
CA ARG A 432 15.82 -9.95 -35.06
C ARG A 432 15.51 -10.22 -33.59
N GLY A 433 14.49 -11.03 -33.34
CA GLY A 433 14.26 -11.56 -32.01
C GLY A 433 15.33 -12.59 -31.67
N ASP A 434 15.88 -12.50 -30.47
CA ASP A 434 16.81 -13.49 -29.91
C ASP A 434 16.09 -14.79 -29.46
N ARG A 435 14.76 -14.82 -29.51
CA ARG A 435 13.91 -16.00 -29.29
C ARG A 435 12.88 -16.14 -30.43
N ALA A 436 12.62 -17.38 -30.86
CA ALA A 436 11.58 -17.69 -31.84
C ALA A 436 10.19 -17.39 -31.27
N LEU A 437 9.27 -16.88 -32.11
CA LEU A 437 7.87 -16.68 -31.69
C LEU A 437 7.26 -17.98 -31.19
N ARG A 438 6.37 -17.88 -30.20
CA ARG A 438 5.66 -19.03 -29.65
C ARG A 438 4.63 -19.56 -30.66
N PRO A 439 4.40 -20.88 -30.75
CA PRO A 439 3.33 -21.43 -31.58
C PRO A 439 1.97 -20.87 -31.17
N GLY A 440 1.25 -20.23 -32.09
CA GLY A 440 -0.06 -19.63 -31.83
C GLY A 440 -0.04 -18.12 -31.47
N GLN A 441 1.13 -17.50 -31.40
CA GLN A 441 1.24 -16.06 -31.13
C GLN A 441 0.73 -15.24 -32.33
N GLU A 442 -0.30 -14.41 -32.12
CA GLU A 442 -1.02 -13.72 -33.21
C GLU A 442 -0.41 -12.36 -33.61
N ALA A 443 0.28 -11.66 -32.69
CA ALA A 443 0.86 -10.34 -32.98
C ALA A 443 1.97 -9.90 -31.99
N LEU A 444 2.86 -9.02 -32.46
CA LEU A 444 3.83 -8.26 -31.67
C LEU A 444 3.48 -6.75 -31.69
N LEU A 445 4.08 -5.95 -30.81
CA LEU A 445 3.97 -4.49 -30.83
C LEU A 445 5.33 -3.84 -31.11
N LEU A 446 5.34 -2.86 -32.00
CA LEU A 446 6.52 -2.07 -32.37
C LEU A 446 6.31 -0.62 -31.94
N HIS A 447 7.19 -0.11 -31.08
CA HIS A 447 7.20 1.28 -30.66
C HIS A 447 8.36 2.02 -31.31
N LEU A 448 8.07 3.18 -31.89
CA LEU A 448 9.02 4.04 -32.56
C LEU A 448 8.94 5.44 -31.93
N GLY A 449 10.05 5.95 -31.41
CA GLY A 449 10.17 7.35 -31.01
C GLY A 449 10.63 8.18 -32.20
N ILE A 450 9.85 9.16 -32.63
CA ILE A 450 10.19 10.04 -33.76
C ILE A 450 10.47 11.44 -33.23
N SER A 451 11.61 12.00 -33.61
CA SER A 451 12.06 13.31 -33.14
C SER A 451 12.47 14.21 -34.30
N GLY A 452 12.34 15.52 -34.11
CA GLY A 452 12.72 16.51 -35.11
C GLY A 452 11.65 17.57 -35.36
N THR A 453 11.91 18.44 -36.32
CA THR A 453 11.07 19.60 -36.63
C THR A 453 10.96 19.74 -38.15
N ARG A 454 9.76 20.03 -38.66
CA ARG A 454 9.54 20.29 -40.09
C ARG A 454 9.15 21.75 -40.32
N ALA A 455 9.44 22.27 -41.52
CA ALA A 455 8.99 23.58 -41.93
C ALA A 455 7.47 23.60 -42.14
N ASP A 456 6.83 24.70 -41.78
CA ASP A 456 5.38 24.89 -41.87
C ASP A 456 4.91 24.95 -43.34
N GLY A 457 3.75 24.32 -43.62
CA GLY A 457 3.07 24.42 -44.91
C GLY A 457 3.43 23.37 -45.96
N GLU A 458 4.53 22.62 -45.79
CA GLU A 458 4.77 21.43 -46.62
C GLU A 458 3.82 20.30 -46.19
N THR A 459 3.50 19.35 -47.08
CA THR A 459 2.78 18.11 -46.75
C THR A 459 3.63 16.94 -47.25
N ALA A 460 4.00 16.03 -46.36
CA ALA A 460 4.76 14.83 -46.69
C ALA A 460 4.28 13.67 -45.83
N GLU A 461 4.34 12.45 -46.35
CA GLU A 461 3.80 11.26 -45.71
C GLU A 461 4.86 10.56 -44.85
N LEU A 462 4.53 10.26 -43.59
CA LEU A 462 5.28 9.32 -42.77
C LEU A 462 4.78 7.91 -43.07
N ARG A 463 5.67 7.02 -43.48
CA ARG A 463 5.30 5.64 -43.83
C ARG A 463 6.16 4.61 -43.10
N VAL A 464 5.50 3.61 -42.53
CA VAL A 464 6.11 2.46 -41.87
C VAL A 464 5.62 1.18 -42.51
N GLN A 465 6.55 0.38 -43.03
CA GLN A 465 6.26 -0.88 -43.70
C GLN A 465 7.04 -2.02 -43.06
N CYS A 466 6.45 -3.21 -42.99
CA CYS A 466 7.15 -4.43 -42.61
C CYS A 466 6.93 -5.51 -43.68
N GLY A 467 7.99 -5.93 -44.35
CA GLY A 467 7.91 -6.78 -45.53
C GLY A 467 7.03 -6.15 -46.63
N ARG A 468 5.90 -6.79 -46.96
CA ARG A 468 4.91 -6.27 -47.91
C ARG A 468 3.73 -5.53 -47.26
N ALA A 469 3.64 -5.53 -45.92
CA ALA A 469 2.54 -4.92 -45.20
C ALA A 469 2.84 -3.45 -44.88
N CYS A 470 1.93 -2.55 -45.24
CA CYS A 470 1.96 -1.16 -44.78
C CYS A 470 1.30 -1.08 -43.39
N LEU A 471 2.09 -0.76 -42.37
CA LEU A 471 1.63 -0.71 -40.98
C LEU A 471 1.09 0.66 -40.60
N TYR A 472 1.66 1.71 -41.20
CA TYR A 472 1.26 3.08 -40.96
C TYR A 472 1.62 3.95 -42.17
N ALA A 473 0.69 4.79 -42.60
CA ALA A 473 0.92 5.81 -43.62
C ALA A 473 0.02 7.00 -43.31
N ALA A 474 0.60 8.16 -42.99
CA ALA A 474 -0.19 9.35 -42.72
C ALA A 474 0.53 10.62 -43.18
N PRO A 475 -0.20 11.62 -43.70
CA PRO A 475 0.37 12.92 -43.99
C PRO A 475 0.75 13.60 -42.68
N VAL A 476 2.02 13.95 -42.56
CA VAL A 476 2.52 14.81 -41.49
C VAL A 476 2.48 16.24 -42.02
N THR A 477 2.06 17.20 -41.20
CA THR A 477 2.13 18.65 -41.48
C THR A 477 2.96 19.32 -40.38
N GLY A 478 3.52 20.51 -40.62
CA GLY A 478 4.59 21.16 -39.84
C GLY A 478 4.56 20.97 -38.31
N THR A 479 3.38 20.98 -37.68
CA THR A 479 3.20 20.87 -36.23
C THR A 479 2.51 19.58 -35.74
N GLY A 480 2.08 18.68 -36.65
CA GLY A 480 1.32 17.46 -36.36
C GLY A 480 2.16 16.19 -36.27
N LEU A 481 3.27 16.23 -35.53
CA LEU A 481 4.19 15.10 -35.43
C LEU A 481 3.80 14.14 -34.30
N PRO A 482 3.57 12.84 -34.59
CA PRO A 482 3.50 11.84 -33.53
C PRO A 482 4.92 11.66 -32.97
N GLY A 483 5.17 12.15 -31.74
CA GLY A 483 6.44 11.96 -31.04
C GLY A 483 6.74 10.48 -30.75
N ASP A 484 5.69 9.68 -30.65
CA ASP A 484 5.73 8.24 -30.46
C ASP A 484 4.71 7.56 -31.37
N LEU A 485 5.10 6.43 -31.97
CA LEU A 485 4.25 5.62 -32.83
C LEU A 485 4.30 4.16 -32.36
N LEU A 486 3.14 3.62 -31.97
CA LEU A 486 2.99 2.23 -31.56
C LEU A 486 2.18 1.46 -32.61
N LEU A 487 2.77 0.41 -33.19
CA LEU A 487 2.22 -0.33 -34.32
C LEU A 487 2.08 -1.81 -33.99
N ARG A 488 0.94 -2.39 -34.34
CA ARG A 488 0.71 -3.83 -34.23
C ARG A 488 1.30 -4.56 -35.43
N LEU A 489 2.13 -5.56 -35.16
CA LEU A 489 2.74 -6.43 -36.15
C LEU A 489 2.00 -7.76 -36.17
N PRO A 490 1.38 -8.17 -37.29
CA PRO A 490 0.80 -9.50 -37.39
C PRO A 490 1.90 -10.57 -37.43
N ALA A 491 1.62 -11.78 -36.93
CA ALA A 491 2.58 -12.89 -36.96
C ALA A 491 3.10 -13.22 -38.39
N SER A 492 2.30 -12.92 -39.41
CA SER A 492 2.67 -13.05 -40.83
C SER A 492 3.70 -12.02 -41.33
N ALA A 493 4.09 -11.05 -40.51
CA ALA A 493 5.07 -10.02 -40.86
C ALA A 493 6.53 -10.50 -40.72
N LEU A 494 6.74 -11.65 -40.06
CA LEU A 494 8.05 -12.29 -40.01
C LEU A 494 8.43 -12.89 -41.36
N ASP A 495 9.70 -12.79 -41.70
CA ASP A 495 10.27 -13.57 -42.79
C ASP A 495 10.49 -15.04 -42.39
N GLY A 496 10.87 -15.88 -43.36
CA GLY A 496 11.15 -17.30 -43.14
C GLY A 496 12.34 -17.59 -42.22
N ALA A 497 13.08 -16.58 -41.77
CA ALA A 497 14.19 -16.66 -40.82
C ALA A 497 13.86 -16.09 -39.43
N GLY A 498 12.62 -15.60 -39.22
CA GLY A 498 12.18 -15.00 -37.96
C GLY A 498 12.65 -13.56 -37.76
N GLU A 499 13.05 -12.87 -38.83
CA GLU A 499 13.44 -11.46 -38.83
C GLU A 499 12.29 -10.58 -39.35
N LEU A 500 12.23 -9.33 -38.86
CA LEU A 500 11.26 -8.31 -39.28
C LEU A 500 11.98 -7.25 -40.14
N PRO A 501 11.80 -7.26 -41.47
CA PRO A 501 12.31 -6.22 -42.34
C PRO A 501 11.41 -4.99 -42.27
N LEU A 502 11.80 -4.01 -41.46
CA LEU A 502 11.07 -2.76 -41.26
C LEU A 502 11.66 -1.65 -42.15
N VAL A 503 10.81 -1.00 -42.94
CA VAL A 503 11.17 0.17 -43.75
C VAL A 503 10.43 1.38 -43.21
N LEU A 504 11.18 2.40 -42.83
CA LEU A 504 10.68 3.69 -42.36
C LEU A 504 11.03 4.76 -43.39
N GLU A 505 10.02 5.39 -43.98
CA GLU A 505 10.19 6.55 -44.83
C GLU A 505 9.80 7.80 -44.04
N LEU A 506 10.82 8.57 -43.66
CA LEU A 506 10.68 9.77 -42.83
C LEU A 506 10.83 11.01 -43.71
N PRO A 507 9.90 11.98 -43.60
CA PRO A 507 10.07 13.30 -44.20
C PRO A 507 11.39 13.99 -43.76
N PRO A 508 12.01 14.79 -44.64
CA PRO A 508 13.22 15.54 -44.29
C PRO A 508 13.03 16.39 -43.03
N GLY A 509 14.00 16.33 -42.10
CA GLY A 509 13.97 17.06 -40.82
C GLY A 509 13.53 16.24 -39.61
N LEU A 510 12.96 15.05 -39.84
CA LEU A 510 12.57 14.06 -38.83
C LEU A 510 13.58 12.92 -38.76
N GLY A 511 13.73 12.34 -37.58
CA GLY A 511 14.61 11.21 -37.32
C GLY A 511 14.00 10.22 -36.33
N LEU A 512 14.46 8.98 -36.40
CA LEU A 512 14.10 7.94 -35.43
C LEU A 512 15.00 8.10 -34.20
N GLY A 513 14.39 8.37 -33.04
CA GLY A 513 15.08 8.43 -31.75
C GLY A 513 15.32 7.03 -31.16
N PHE A 514 14.34 6.14 -31.24
CA PHE A 514 14.47 4.73 -30.86
C PHE A 514 13.42 3.86 -31.56
N ALA A 515 13.65 2.55 -31.58
CA ALA A 515 12.66 1.52 -31.90
C ALA A 515 12.69 0.45 -30.80
N ARG A 516 11.56 -0.15 -30.45
CA ARG A 516 11.46 -1.24 -29.46
C ARG A 516 10.38 -2.24 -29.88
N LEU A 517 10.63 -3.53 -29.67
CA LEU A 517 9.70 -4.60 -29.96
C LEU A 517 9.21 -5.20 -28.65
N PHE A 518 7.90 -5.36 -28.53
CA PHE A 518 7.25 -5.87 -27.33
C PHE A 518 6.38 -7.08 -27.68
N ASP A 519 6.35 -8.04 -26.78
CA ASP A 519 5.33 -9.07 -26.78
C ASP A 519 4.13 -8.56 -25.96
N PRO A 520 2.98 -8.29 -26.59
CA PRO A 520 1.80 -7.78 -25.91
C PRO A 520 1.27 -8.73 -24.82
N GLU A 521 1.64 -10.01 -24.86
CA GLU A 521 1.23 -11.00 -23.85
C GLU A 521 2.18 -11.03 -22.63
N LEU A 522 3.38 -10.46 -22.74
CA LEU A 522 4.42 -10.50 -21.69
C LEU A 522 4.74 -9.11 -21.11
N CYS A 523 4.32 -8.03 -21.76
CA CYS A 523 4.63 -6.66 -21.32
C CYS A 523 3.39 -5.93 -20.74
N ASN A 524 3.51 -5.42 -19.50
CA ASN A 524 2.60 -4.39 -18.97
C ASN A 524 3.01 -3.01 -19.55
N PRO A 525 2.16 -2.30 -20.31
CA PRO A 525 2.53 -0.99 -20.84
C PRO A 525 2.71 0.10 -19.76
N LEU A 526 2.33 -0.14 -18.50
CA LEU A 526 2.47 0.84 -17.40
C LEU A 526 3.81 0.77 -16.62
N TYR A 527 4.72 -0.14 -16.97
CA TYR A 527 5.98 -0.35 -16.22
C TYR A 527 7.07 0.73 -16.46
N LEU A 528 6.75 1.88 -17.04
CA LEU A 528 7.73 2.92 -17.44
C LEU A 528 7.68 4.22 -16.62
N LEU A 529 7.19 4.24 -15.37
CA LEU A 529 7.23 5.44 -14.52
C LEU A 529 8.01 5.17 -13.22
N PRO A 530 9.10 5.91 -12.90
CA PRO A 530 10.19 5.35 -12.12
C PRO A 530 10.08 5.54 -10.59
N ASN A 531 9.08 6.27 -10.07
CA ASN A 531 9.00 6.53 -8.61
C ASN A 531 7.56 6.81 -8.09
N PRO A 532 7.00 5.96 -7.21
CA PRO A 532 5.68 6.15 -6.58
C PRO A 532 5.59 7.31 -5.57
N GLN A 533 6.72 7.85 -5.08
CA GLN A 533 6.74 8.90 -4.05
C GLN A 533 6.25 10.27 -4.57
N ASP A 534 6.37 10.51 -5.87
CA ASP A 534 5.99 11.76 -6.53
C ASP A 534 4.45 11.91 -6.68
N TRP A 535 3.69 10.85 -6.42
CA TRP A 535 2.23 10.80 -6.52
C TRP A 535 1.56 11.53 -5.35
N SER A 536 2.23 11.54 -4.18
CA SER A 536 1.73 12.05 -2.90
C SER A 536 1.71 13.58 -2.81
N PHE A 537 2.38 14.28 -3.74
CA PHE A 537 2.63 15.73 -3.65
C PHE A 537 1.94 16.57 -4.74
N GLY A 538 1.15 15.97 -5.64
CA GLY A 538 0.36 16.71 -6.62
C GLY A 538 1.18 17.52 -7.64
N LEU A 539 2.42 17.12 -7.94
CA LEU A 539 3.36 17.93 -8.74
C LEU A 539 3.27 17.73 -10.26
N LEU A 540 2.40 16.86 -10.77
CA LEU A 540 2.11 16.76 -12.21
C LEU A 540 0.63 16.45 -12.46
N PRO A 541 -0.05 17.17 -13.39
CA PRO A 541 -1.32 16.72 -13.94
C PRO A 541 -1.05 15.74 -15.09
N GLN A 542 -1.74 14.60 -15.22
CA GLN A 542 -2.04 14.05 -16.56
C GLN A 542 -3.08 12.92 -16.70
N GLU A 543 -3.47 12.77 -17.97
CA GLU A 543 -4.58 12.07 -18.64
C GLU A 543 -4.59 10.54 -18.57
N ILE A 544 -5.77 9.97 -18.81
CA ILE A 544 -6.04 8.54 -19.01
C ILE A 544 -6.48 8.32 -20.47
N ASP A 545 -5.83 7.42 -21.22
CA ASP A 545 -6.14 7.10 -22.64
C ASP A 545 -7.03 5.84 -22.74
N LEU A 546 -8.33 6.07 -22.90
CA LEU A 546 -9.34 5.01 -22.98
C LEU A 546 -9.38 4.30 -24.34
N GLY A 547 -8.52 4.65 -25.30
CA GLY A 547 -8.32 3.90 -26.55
C GLY A 547 -7.64 2.54 -26.33
N LEU A 548 -6.94 2.38 -25.21
CA LEU A 548 -6.17 1.19 -24.84
C LEU A 548 -6.96 0.23 -23.96
N ALA A 549 -7.07 -1.04 -24.39
CA ALA A 549 -7.86 -2.06 -23.68
C ALA A 549 -7.36 -2.36 -22.26
N ALA A 550 -6.06 -2.21 -22.01
CA ALA A 550 -5.45 -2.40 -20.69
C ALA A 550 -5.79 -1.27 -19.71
N GLN A 551 -5.85 -0.01 -20.17
CA GLN A 551 -6.27 1.13 -19.34
C GLN A 551 -7.80 1.11 -19.09
N ARG A 552 -8.57 0.58 -20.05
CA ARG A 552 -10.01 0.27 -19.87
C ARG A 552 -10.31 -0.81 -18.83
N ALA A 553 -9.37 -1.71 -18.55
CA ALA A 553 -9.56 -2.84 -17.62
C ALA A 553 -9.23 -2.51 -16.14
N LEU A 554 -8.50 -1.41 -15.90
CA LEU A 554 -8.05 -0.93 -14.58
C LEU A 554 -9.12 -0.17 -13.78
N LEU A 555 -10.18 0.29 -14.44
CA LEU A 555 -11.33 0.93 -13.82
C LEU A 555 -12.40 -0.17 -13.65
N ALA A 556 -12.56 -0.70 -12.44
CA ALA A 556 -13.59 -1.70 -12.12
C ALA A 556 -15.00 -1.26 -12.60
N PRO A 557 -15.94 -2.18 -12.85
CA PRO A 557 -17.00 -2.04 -13.86
C PRO A 557 -18.05 -1.02 -13.40
N GLY A 558 -17.85 0.25 -13.71
CA GLY A 558 -18.57 1.28 -12.96
C GLY A 558 -18.40 2.73 -13.39
N LEU A 559 -17.27 3.12 -13.98
CA LEU A 559 -17.03 4.52 -14.30
C LEU A 559 -16.04 4.60 -15.45
N GLN A 560 -16.36 5.34 -16.50
CA GLN A 560 -15.35 5.87 -17.42
C GLN A 560 -15.37 7.40 -17.34
N ALA A 561 -14.18 8.00 -17.42
CA ALA A 561 -13.96 9.43 -17.61
C ALA A 561 -12.90 9.59 -18.71
N SER A 562 -13.19 10.37 -19.75
CA SER A 562 -12.26 10.80 -20.78
C SER A 562 -11.97 12.28 -20.55
N ALA A 563 -10.69 12.59 -20.45
CA ALA A 563 -10.16 13.93 -20.50
C ALA A 563 -9.44 14.06 -21.85
N ALA A 564 -9.77 15.09 -22.63
CA ALA A 564 -8.93 15.57 -23.71
C ALA A 564 -8.19 16.82 -23.21
N TRP A 565 -6.89 16.71 -22.89
CA TRP A 565 -6.06 17.80 -22.35
C TRP A 565 -4.72 17.91 -23.09
N GLY A 566 -4.74 18.72 -24.15
CA GLY A 566 -3.55 19.42 -24.64
C GLY A 566 -3.79 20.93 -24.62
N ALA A 567 -2.91 21.68 -23.98
CA ALA A 567 -2.86 23.13 -24.09
C ALA A 567 -2.81 23.54 -25.57
N GLY A 568 -3.81 24.31 -26.03
CA GLY A 568 -3.95 24.77 -27.41
C GLY A 568 -5.15 24.23 -28.19
N SER A 569 -5.96 23.32 -27.62
CA SER A 569 -7.23 22.91 -28.26
C SER A 569 -8.29 24.00 -28.11
N ARG A 570 -9.03 24.29 -29.19
CA ARG A 570 -10.06 25.35 -29.23
C ARG A 570 -11.37 24.99 -28.52
N ALA A 571 -11.48 23.84 -27.86
CA ALA A 571 -12.71 23.38 -27.21
C ALA A 571 -12.41 22.36 -26.08
N PRO A 572 -12.24 22.80 -24.82
CA PRO A 572 -12.08 21.88 -23.69
C PRO A 572 -13.41 21.17 -23.39
N HIS A 573 -13.43 19.85 -23.28
CA HIS A 573 -14.61 19.09 -22.84
C HIS A 573 -14.16 17.85 -22.04
N LEU A 574 -15.06 17.33 -21.20
CA LEU A 574 -14.88 16.14 -20.36
C LEU A 574 -15.93 15.09 -20.77
N ALA A 575 -15.53 13.86 -21.06
CA ALA A 575 -16.42 12.82 -21.59
C ALA A 575 -16.45 11.59 -20.66
N LEU A 576 -17.45 11.47 -19.80
CA LEU A 576 -17.62 10.31 -18.92
C LEU A 576 -18.38 9.20 -19.66
N PHE A 577 -18.04 7.92 -19.47
CA PHE A 577 -18.89 6.82 -19.93
C PHE A 577 -19.48 6.08 -18.74
N LEU A 578 -20.77 5.83 -18.80
CA LEU A 578 -21.53 5.26 -17.70
C LEU A 578 -21.59 3.73 -17.85
N PRO A 579 -21.43 2.97 -16.76
CA PRO A 579 -21.28 1.50 -16.75
C PRO A 579 -22.63 0.79 -16.84
N ILE A 580 -23.49 1.18 -17.77
CA ILE A 580 -24.89 0.77 -17.74
C ILE A 580 -25.09 -0.43 -18.67
N LEU A 581 -25.72 -1.50 -18.16
CA LEU A 581 -26.08 -2.67 -18.95
C LEU A 581 -27.05 -2.25 -20.08
N PRO A 582 -26.87 -2.71 -21.34
CA PRO A 582 -27.78 -2.40 -22.42
C PRO A 582 -29.24 -2.74 -22.04
N GLY A 583 -30.12 -1.74 -22.07
CA GLY A 583 -31.53 -1.91 -21.71
C GLY A 583 -31.85 -1.77 -20.20
N ALA A 584 -30.93 -1.22 -19.40
CA ALA A 584 -31.21 -0.84 -18.02
C ALA A 584 -32.40 0.15 -17.90
N PRO A 585 -33.20 0.08 -16.81
CA PRO A 585 -34.26 1.04 -16.55
C PRO A 585 -33.70 2.45 -16.28
N ALA A 586 -34.57 3.45 -16.16
CA ALA A 586 -34.17 4.82 -15.83
C ALA A 586 -33.34 4.87 -14.52
N GLN A 587 -32.38 5.78 -14.46
CA GLN A 587 -31.46 5.92 -13.31
C GLN A 587 -31.23 7.38 -12.95
N ARG A 588 -30.84 7.62 -11.69
CA ARG A 588 -30.35 8.93 -11.25
C ARG A 588 -28.83 8.94 -11.13
N LEU A 589 -28.24 10.00 -11.68
CA LEU A 589 -26.82 10.28 -11.60
C LEU A 589 -26.60 11.59 -10.85
N VAL A 590 -25.86 11.54 -9.75
CA VAL A 590 -25.44 12.72 -8.98
C VAL A 590 -24.00 13.05 -9.30
N LEU A 591 -23.75 14.27 -9.77
CA LEU A 591 -22.44 14.81 -10.11
C LEU A 591 -22.03 15.93 -9.16
N SER A 592 -20.86 15.81 -8.53
CA SER A 592 -20.26 16.90 -7.74
C SER A 592 -19.18 17.62 -8.54
N LEU A 593 -19.46 18.86 -8.91
CA LEU A 593 -18.52 19.75 -9.61
C LEU A 593 -18.00 20.83 -8.67
N ARG A 594 -16.77 21.28 -8.88
CA ARG A 594 -16.23 22.50 -8.29
C ARG A 594 -15.98 23.50 -9.41
N PRO A 595 -16.91 24.44 -9.62
CA PRO A 595 -16.69 25.51 -10.57
C PRO A 595 -15.58 26.44 -10.09
N VAL A 596 -14.98 27.14 -11.04
CA VAL A 596 -14.24 28.38 -10.84
C VAL A 596 -15.06 29.45 -11.52
N ALA A 597 -15.72 30.28 -10.72
CA ALA A 597 -16.59 31.34 -11.19
C ALA A 597 -16.59 32.50 -10.20
N SER A 598 -16.87 33.69 -10.70
CA SER A 598 -17.13 34.88 -9.89
C SER A 598 -18.38 35.60 -10.40
N PRO A 599 -18.95 36.54 -9.62
CA PRO A 599 -20.10 37.32 -10.08
C PRO A 599 -19.82 38.10 -11.38
N GLU A 600 -18.57 38.54 -11.57
CA GLU A 600 -18.14 39.30 -12.76
C GLU A 600 -17.79 38.39 -13.95
N HIS A 601 -17.38 37.16 -13.66
CA HIS A 601 -17.03 36.14 -14.66
C HIS A 601 -17.76 34.84 -14.35
N PRO A 602 -19.05 34.76 -14.67
CA PRO A 602 -19.83 33.54 -14.46
C PRO A 602 -19.33 32.43 -15.38
N SER A 603 -19.38 31.19 -14.90
CA SER A 603 -19.10 30.01 -15.72
C SER A 603 -20.30 29.07 -15.74
N GLY A 604 -20.21 28.00 -16.50
CA GLY A 604 -21.31 27.07 -16.69
C GLY A 604 -20.84 25.86 -17.48
N ALA A 605 -21.66 24.82 -17.51
CA ALA A 605 -21.38 23.63 -18.32
C ALA A 605 -22.65 23.16 -19.02
N ARG A 606 -22.50 22.62 -20.22
CA ARG A 606 -23.49 21.82 -20.93
C ARG A 606 -23.21 20.36 -20.66
N ILE A 607 -24.23 19.62 -20.22
CA ILE A 607 -24.12 18.21 -19.86
C ILE A 607 -25.08 17.42 -20.72
N SER A 608 -24.58 16.49 -21.53
CA SER A 608 -25.38 15.67 -22.45
C SER A 608 -25.03 14.19 -22.33
N CYS A 609 -25.96 13.28 -22.61
CA CYS A 609 -25.71 11.84 -22.67
C CYS A 609 -26.09 11.30 -24.04
N ASN A 610 -25.17 10.62 -24.74
CA ASN A 610 -25.36 10.08 -26.09
C ASN A 610 -25.92 11.12 -27.09
N GLY A 611 -25.59 12.41 -26.90
CA GLY A 611 -26.07 13.52 -27.70
C GLY A 611 -27.38 14.17 -27.24
N ARG A 612 -28.08 13.63 -26.23
CA ARG A 612 -29.24 14.27 -25.60
C ARG A 612 -28.79 15.20 -24.47
N LEU A 613 -29.17 16.46 -24.53
CA LEU A 613 -28.93 17.41 -23.44
C LEU A 613 -29.68 16.99 -22.16
N LEU A 614 -28.96 16.89 -21.04
CA LEU A 614 -29.50 16.58 -19.72
C LEU A 614 -29.64 17.84 -18.87
N ALA A 615 -28.60 18.66 -18.80
CA ALA A 615 -28.59 19.89 -18.01
C ALA A 615 -27.63 20.93 -18.60
N GLU A 616 -27.88 22.21 -18.33
CA GLU A 616 -26.97 23.30 -18.69
C GLU A 616 -26.81 24.30 -17.52
N PRO A 617 -26.20 23.88 -16.39
CA PRO A 617 -26.10 24.72 -15.20
C PRO A 617 -25.11 25.88 -15.34
N ARG A 618 -25.34 26.94 -14.56
CA ARG A 618 -24.51 28.15 -14.50
C ARG A 618 -24.15 28.52 -13.07
N TRP A 619 -22.95 29.06 -12.89
CA TRP A 619 -22.33 29.34 -11.60
C TRP A 619 -21.82 30.79 -11.56
N GLN A 620 -21.94 31.40 -10.37
CA GLN A 620 -21.40 32.74 -10.08
C GLN A 620 -20.39 32.72 -8.92
N SER A 621 -20.05 31.54 -8.39
CA SER A 621 -19.05 31.35 -7.33
C SER A 621 -18.32 30.03 -7.49
N SER A 622 -17.17 29.87 -6.83
CA SER A 622 -16.35 28.64 -6.86
C SER A 622 -16.76 27.57 -5.83
N THR A 623 -17.96 27.71 -5.25
CA THR A 623 -18.49 26.74 -4.28
C THR A 623 -18.80 25.43 -5.00
N PRO A 624 -18.45 24.26 -4.45
CA PRO A 624 -18.87 22.98 -5.00
C PRO A 624 -20.39 22.89 -5.14
N VAL A 625 -20.84 22.22 -6.20
CA VAL A 625 -22.24 22.10 -6.60
C VAL A 625 -22.54 20.66 -6.97
N GLU A 626 -23.68 20.16 -6.48
CA GLU A 626 -24.22 18.87 -6.86
C GLU A 626 -25.28 19.05 -7.93
N ILE A 627 -25.24 18.21 -8.97
CA ILE A 627 -26.22 18.18 -10.04
C ILE A 627 -26.84 16.79 -10.07
N ASP A 628 -28.16 16.72 -9.93
CA ASP A 628 -28.94 15.51 -10.11
C ASP A 628 -29.42 15.43 -11.57
N LEU A 629 -29.07 14.34 -12.25
CA LEU A 629 -29.37 14.10 -13.67
C LEU A 629 -30.22 12.85 -13.82
N ASP A 630 -31.33 13.02 -14.55
CA ASP A 630 -32.26 11.95 -14.86
C ASP A 630 -31.91 11.28 -16.21
N LEU A 631 -31.47 10.03 -16.13
CA LEU A 631 -31.10 9.19 -17.27
C LEU A 631 -32.28 8.30 -17.64
N GLN A 632 -32.88 8.57 -18.80
CA GLN A 632 -34.05 7.82 -19.27
C GLN A 632 -33.60 6.50 -19.89
N ALA A 633 -34.45 5.48 -19.86
CA ALA A 633 -34.12 4.15 -20.41
C ALA A 633 -33.65 4.22 -21.88
N ALA A 634 -34.17 5.15 -22.69
CA ALA A 634 -33.76 5.38 -24.07
C ALA A 634 -32.28 5.84 -24.20
N ASP A 635 -31.76 6.60 -23.22
CA ASP A 635 -30.36 7.05 -23.19
C ASP A 635 -29.39 5.88 -22.95
N LEU A 636 -29.91 4.76 -22.42
CA LEU A 636 -29.19 3.60 -21.93
C LEU A 636 -29.32 2.37 -22.85
N GLN A 637 -29.94 2.54 -24.04
CA GLN A 637 -30.16 1.45 -25.00
C GLN A 637 -28.94 1.16 -25.89
N ALA A 638 -28.06 2.13 -26.14
CA ALA A 638 -26.87 1.97 -26.96
C ALA A 638 -25.62 1.92 -26.06
N ALA A 639 -24.88 0.80 -26.11
CA ALA A 639 -23.62 0.67 -25.39
C ALA A 639 -22.43 1.13 -26.26
N PRO A 640 -21.54 2.00 -25.75
CA PRO A 640 -21.56 2.58 -24.40
C PRO A 640 -22.40 3.87 -24.29
N ALA A 641 -22.99 4.14 -23.11
CA ALA A 641 -23.64 5.41 -22.79
C ALA A 641 -22.60 6.47 -22.37
N VAL A 642 -22.51 7.57 -23.12
CA VAL A 642 -21.46 8.60 -22.98
C VAL A 642 -22.04 9.91 -22.50
N LEU A 643 -21.65 10.36 -21.32
CA LEU A 643 -21.95 11.65 -20.72
C LEU A 643 -20.86 12.69 -21.05
N LEU A 644 -21.18 13.70 -21.85
CA LEU A 644 -20.30 14.81 -22.22
C LEU A 644 -20.60 16.04 -21.37
N ILE A 645 -19.55 16.66 -20.81
CA ILE A 645 -19.57 17.91 -20.04
C ILE A 645 -18.69 18.94 -20.75
N GLU A 646 -19.31 19.99 -21.26
CA GLU A 646 -18.67 21.04 -22.05
C GLU A 646 -18.81 22.40 -21.33
N PRO A 647 -17.75 23.14 -21.03
CA PRO A 647 -17.86 24.46 -20.41
C PRO A 647 -18.51 25.46 -21.38
N LEU A 648 -19.42 26.29 -20.86
CA LEU A 648 -20.14 27.34 -21.61
C LEU A 648 -19.34 28.64 -21.74
N SER A 649 -18.34 28.83 -20.88
CA SER A 649 -17.49 30.02 -20.79
C SER A 649 -16.04 29.57 -20.81
N SER A 650 -15.23 30.24 -21.64
CA SER A 650 -13.82 29.93 -21.85
C SER A 650 -12.88 30.75 -20.96
N ALA A 651 -13.38 31.36 -19.88
CA ALA A 651 -12.55 32.13 -18.97
C ALA A 651 -11.39 31.25 -18.49
N THR A 652 -10.18 31.61 -18.88
CA THR A 652 -8.98 30.90 -18.50
C THR A 652 -8.64 31.22 -17.04
N PRO A 653 -7.87 30.39 -16.33
CA PRO A 653 -7.35 30.74 -14.99
C PRO A 653 -6.71 32.13 -14.95
N ALA A 654 -6.06 32.54 -16.06
CA ALA A 654 -5.45 33.86 -16.25
C ALA A 654 -6.47 35.01 -16.34
N ASP A 655 -7.64 34.80 -16.95
CA ASP A 655 -8.71 35.81 -17.03
C ASP A 655 -9.35 36.08 -15.66
N LEU A 656 -9.14 35.18 -14.69
CA LEU A 656 -9.70 35.22 -13.33
C LEU A 656 -8.69 35.64 -12.26
N GLY A 657 -7.47 36.04 -12.64
CA GLY A 657 -6.41 36.48 -11.72
C GLY A 657 -5.80 35.37 -10.87
N LEU A 658 -6.10 34.11 -11.17
CA LEU A 658 -5.49 32.93 -10.57
C LEU A 658 -4.25 32.57 -11.42
N GLY A 659 -3.16 32.14 -10.80
CA GLY A 659 -1.90 31.84 -11.50
C GLY A 659 -2.03 30.75 -12.58
N GLN A 660 -0.90 30.27 -13.13
CA GLN A 660 -0.89 29.21 -14.14
C GLN A 660 -1.20 27.80 -13.59
N GLU A 661 -2.20 27.66 -12.73
CA GLU A 661 -2.70 26.35 -12.32
C GLU A 661 -3.48 25.71 -13.47
N ARG A 662 -2.97 24.57 -13.94
CA ARG A 662 -3.47 23.83 -15.11
C ARG A 662 -4.57 22.86 -14.68
N GLY A 663 -5.78 23.38 -14.51
CA GLY A 663 -7.01 22.61 -14.52
C GLY A 663 -7.85 22.92 -15.76
N LEU A 664 -8.83 22.05 -16.06
CA LEU A 664 -10.01 22.37 -16.88
C LEU A 664 -10.38 23.84 -16.71
N ALA A 665 -10.40 24.61 -17.80
CA ALA A 665 -10.66 26.05 -17.80
C ALA A 665 -11.88 26.35 -16.90
N GLY A 666 -11.58 26.68 -15.65
CA GLY A 666 -12.51 26.95 -14.57
C GLY A 666 -13.47 25.85 -14.07
N LEU A 667 -13.20 24.53 -14.15
CA LEU A 667 -14.07 23.48 -13.58
C LEU A 667 -13.28 22.24 -13.09
N GLY A 668 -13.60 21.66 -11.94
CA GLY A 668 -13.05 20.37 -11.48
C GLY A 668 -14.14 19.37 -11.10
N LEU A 669 -13.93 18.07 -11.37
CA LEU A 669 -14.81 16.97 -10.91
C LEU A 669 -14.26 16.43 -9.59
N PHE A 670 -15.08 16.37 -8.55
CA PHE A 670 -14.65 16.00 -7.20
C PHE A 670 -15.24 14.69 -6.71
N ASP A 671 -16.46 14.38 -7.13
CA ASP A 671 -17.16 13.16 -6.74
C ASP A 671 -18.22 12.79 -7.78
N LEU A 672 -18.51 11.49 -7.89
CA LEU A 672 -19.52 10.96 -8.81
C LEU A 672 -20.21 9.75 -8.17
N SER A 673 -21.54 9.78 -8.12
CA SER A 673 -22.34 8.66 -7.62
C SER A 673 -23.52 8.39 -8.55
N LEU A 674 -23.67 7.13 -8.95
CA LEU A 674 -24.77 6.63 -9.76
C LEU A 674 -25.64 5.72 -8.90
N THR A 675 -26.94 5.99 -8.82
CA THR A 675 -27.88 5.23 -8.01
C THR A 675 -29.04 4.71 -8.86
N PRO A 676 -29.37 3.41 -8.82
CA PRO A 676 -30.57 2.89 -9.48
C PRO A 676 -31.83 3.51 -8.87
N GLU A 677 -32.86 3.82 -9.68
CA GLU A 677 -34.20 4.08 -9.12
C GLU A 677 -34.91 2.75 -8.85
N GLY A 678 -35.00 2.36 -7.57
CA GLY A 678 -35.70 1.14 -7.12
C GLY A 678 -35.10 0.51 -5.88
#